data_AF-A0A386WUJ5-F1
#
_entry.id   AF-A0A386WUJ5-F1
#
_cell.length_a   1.000
_cell.length_b   1.000
_cell.length_c   1.000
_cell.angle_alpha   90.00
_cell.angle_beta   90.00
_cell.angle_gamma   90.00
#
_symmetry.space_group_name_H-M   'P 1'
#
loop_
_entity.id
_entity.type
_entity.pdbx_description
1 polymer ?
#
loop_
_entity_poly.entity_id
_entity_poly.type
_entity_poly.pdbx_seq_one_letter_code
_entity_poly.pdbx_strand_id
1 'polypeptide(L)'
;MTDERTPPQVMQMHHLRADEEPAHSLGPERCPVCVPDAAADRVREVGPEPDPRPRRVTEATTAVPAETCMVCLDIPDDVAAALAVPGGLPPQDLHVTLAYLGKTLDDAQRGQVADIVAEVAAAHPPLSGQVGGLGQFPPGDDGVPVWATVDVPGVAELRQDLVARLAAAGLPVDGQHGYTPHMTLTYLADGEAPPAPVPPTPVAFAAVTWTRGPQWTPVPLAGATGESKTETSVTTENTHRDRVPGRVIEAKGTDTAGGRIFRVRIIRAGESRNRRRYPHQVLAAAARLYEGAKAYDHHRTEDELRTSTIAGLVGSYRNVAAEADGLYADLHLLPGATHAAQALDAALQAAEAGLEPLVGISHDVLATWKPVTEGGQRVEEASSIVRVFSADIVADPAAGGRATRMVAGGIDSTTTDTDPAGATPDGQSKESDVTAPLDTAAVLAALTNASDEQLAAVGLSKAAPAGDTTGAAATGGKPSTGGEATAEGSTGGTAATGTAGATGATESVQRSVEAGQPKTGFLGQLMIRHKVEAAGLPIAVVESVTAALPDQITESVVDGQIAAIKGGLAIVERAGLVGAATVGGSVTVTKESAEKRAAALDAMFDGDYGKGYRSFREAWADITGYRPQAWGEDLNRRILRECFGAGFDSAVRGTESMTTASWAQVLGDSITRRMIKLYSQPSLQTWRKIVSEVVPVNDFRDQKRVRIGGYGTLPVVNEGAPYQPLQSPGDEEAVYKIIKRGGTDDLTLEMIANDDMGAIRNIPRLLGLAAAITLYRFVWDLLISNAVCTYDSTALFHAAHNNTDNPAVLNSTSLATGRRRMRRQAAYGDSTNILSLTPKLLIVPSELEEIAFQLTTSAVAVTAASDATVPNLHRGMDFEVLDHWTDPNDWFLAADPSMCPTIEVGFYQGREKPELFTQADANTGTMFNADKYTYKIRHVYSATPLEHRGFYRGAN
;
A
#
# COMPACT_ATOMS: atom_id res chain seq x y z
N MET A 1 -11.18 67.00 63.23
CA MET A 1 -12.22 66.24 62.51
C MET A 1 -11.69 64.82 62.39
N THR A 2 -11.70 64.02 63.46
CA THR A 2 -12.84 63.32 64.13
C THR A 2 -13.32 62.11 63.32
N ASP A 3 -13.33 60.86 63.80
CA ASP A 3 -12.76 60.19 64.99
C ASP A 3 -12.67 58.67 64.65
N GLU A 4 -11.66 57.87 65.05
CA GLU A 4 -11.48 57.11 66.32
C GLU A 4 -12.63 56.12 66.70
N ARG A 5 -12.43 54.91 67.29
CA ARG A 5 -11.27 53.99 67.50
C ARG A 5 -11.73 52.60 68.06
N THR A 6 -11.30 51.48 67.45
CA THR A 6 -10.87 50.17 68.07
C THR A 6 -11.85 49.35 69.02
N PRO A 7 -11.50 48.17 69.63
CA PRO A 7 -12.45 47.06 69.95
C PRO A 7 -12.54 46.69 71.46
N PRO A 8 -12.96 45.46 71.89
CA PRO A 8 -11.97 44.39 72.21
C PRO A 8 -12.44 42.91 72.11
N GLN A 9 -11.64 42.02 72.72
CA GLN A 9 -11.60 40.54 72.78
C GLN A 9 -12.72 39.90 73.66
N VAL A 10 -12.83 38.60 73.99
CA VAL A 10 -11.92 37.65 74.71
C VAL A 10 -12.39 36.18 74.54
N MET A 11 -11.51 35.19 74.85
CA MET A 11 -11.75 33.72 75.03
C MET A 11 -11.83 32.83 73.76
N GLN A 12 -11.36 31.57 73.73
CA GLN A 12 -10.44 30.87 74.67
C GLN A 12 -9.40 29.93 73.98
N MET A 13 -9.04 28.74 74.52
CA MET A 13 -7.61 28.38 74.66
C MET A 13 -7.33 26.86 74.93
N HIS A 14 -6.14 26.35 74.52
CA HIS A 14 -5.46 25.08 74.92
C HIS A 14 -6.01 23.72 74.36
N HIS A 15 -5.20 22.87 73.68
CA HIS A 15 -4.22 21.82 74.13
C HIS A 15 -4.88 20.48 74.60
N LEU A 16 -4.33 19.26 74.43
CA LEU A 16 -3.09 18.72 73.80
C LEU A 16 -3.21 17.19 73.47
N ARG A 17 -2.13 16.61 72.92
CA ARG A 17 -1.69 15.17 72.79
C ARG A 17 -2.15 14.15 73.88
N ALA A 18 -2.07 12.81 73.71
CA ALA A 18 -1.79 11.88 72.58
C ALA A 18 -2.02 10.39 73.04
N ASP A 19 -1.59 9.42 72.21
CA ASP A 19 -1.34 7.98 72.50
C ASP A 19 -2.61 7.09 72.68
N GLU A 20 -2.63 5.75 72.56
CA GLU A 20 -1.58 4.70 72.60
C GLU A 20 -2.05 3.38 71.88
N GLU A 21 -1.14 2.45 71.52
CA GLU A 21 -1.43 1.05 71.05
C GLU A 21 -0.96 0.02 72.10
N PRO A 22 -1.57 -1.19 72.19
CA PRO A 22 -0.76 -2.42 71.97
C PRO A 22 -1.53 -3.65 71.40
N ALA A 23 -0.81 -4.76 71.15
CA ALA A 23 -1.27 -5.93 70.37
C ALA A 23 -1.10 -7.33 71.04
N HIS A 24 -1.33 -8.41 70.26
CA HIS A 24 -1.29 -9.87 70.56
C HIS A 24 -2.59 -10.46 71.20
N SER A 25 -2.92 -11.76 71.10
CA SER A 25 -2.12 -12.95 70.74
C SER A 25 -2.92 -14.17 70.20
N LEU A 26 -2.27 -15.01 69.36
CA LEU A 26 -2.46 -16.48 69.19
C LEU A 26 -3.79 -17.07 68.65
N GLY A 27 -3.73 -18.29 68.09
CA GLY A 27 -4.85 -19.13 67.65
C GLY A 27 -4.47 -20.63 67.61
N PRO A 28 -5.36 -21.57 67.20
CA PRO A 28 -4.89 -22.88 66.72
C PRO A 28 -5.68 -23.57 65.57
N GLU A 29 -4.92 -24.32 64.75
CA GLU A 29 -5.13 -25.69 64.21
C GLU A 29 -6.44 -26.17 63.47
N ARG A 30 -6.32 -26.27 62.13
CA ARG A 30 -6.48 -27.46 61.23
C ARG A 30 -7.63 -28.51 61.36
N CYS A 31 -8.30 -28.73 60.20
CA CYS A 31 -8.84 -30.03 59.68
C CYS A 31 -10.08 -30.66 60.39
N PRO A 32 -10.80 -31.69 59.84
CA PRO A 32 -10.44 -32.61 58.73
C PRO A 32 -11.53 -33.06 57.70
N VAL A 33 -11.09 -33.72 56.61
CA VAL A 33 -11.63 -34.98 55.97
C VAL A 33 -13.04 -35.09 55.30
N CYS A 34 -12.99 -35.41 54.00
CA CYS A 34 -13.80 -36.33 53.14
C CYS A 34 -15.36 -36.44 53.17
N VAL A 35 -15.98 -36.24 51.98
CA VAL A 35 -16.55 -37.27 51.05
C VAL A 35 -16.94 -38.62 51.70
N PRO A 36 -18.21 -39.13 51.60
CA PRO A 36 -18.64 -39.84 50.36
C PRO A 36 -20.16 -39.91 50.02
N ASP A 37 -20.43 -40.49 48.84
CA ASP A 37 -21.60 -41.32 48.40
C ASP A 37 -23.04 -40.73 48.44
N ALA A 38 -23.84 -40.73 47.36
CA ALA A 38 -24.37 -41.81 46.49
C ALA A 38 -25.63 -42.51 47.07
N ALA A 39 -26.65 -42.95 46.31
CA ALA A 39 -27.03 -42.72 44.91
C ALA A 39 -28.51 -43.19 44.65
N ALA A 40 -29.07 -42.81 43.47
CA ALA A 40 -30.31 -43.35 42.87
C ALA A 40 -31.64 -43.04 43.63
N ASP A 41 -32.86 -43.27 43.11
CA ASP A 41 -33.31 -44.00 41.91
C ASP A 41 -34.72 -43.51 41.42
N ARG A 42 -35.17 -43.96 40.23
CA ARG A 42 -36.58 -44.05 39.72
C ARG A 42 -37.30 -42.82 39.13
N VAL A 43 -36.93 -42.50 37.90
CA VAL A 43 -37.72 -42.69 36.65
C VAL A 43 -39.23 -43.00 36.77
N ARG A 44 -40.07 -42.20 36.09
CA ARG A 44 -41.32 -42.49 35.29
C ARG A 44 -42.10 -41.16 35.08
N GLU A 45 -42.86 -40.89 34.02
CA GLU A 45 -43.16 -41.56 32.73
C GLU A 45 -43.48 -40.48 31.65
N VAL A 46 -43.94 -40.81 30.43
CA VAL A 46 -43.83 -39.92 29.23
C VAL A 46 -45.14 -39.28 28.72
N GLY A 47 -45.07 -38.00 28.29
CA GLY A 47 -45.92 -37.38 27.25
C GLY A 47 -47.00 -36.38 27.74
N PRO A 48 -47.58 -35.54 26.84
CA PRO A 48 -47.38 -35.45 25.39
C PRO A 48 -46.76 -34.12 24.88
N GLU A 49 -46.64 -34.00 23.56
CA GLU A 49 -46.10 -32.90 22.76
C GLU A 49 -47.09 -31.72 22.55
N PRO A 50 -46.64 -30.44 22.51
CA PRO A 50 -47.51 -29.28 22.27
C PRO A 50 -47.56 -28.81 20.79
N ASP A 51 -48.77 -28.62 20.28
CA ASP A 51 -49.11 -28.10 18.93
C ASP A 51 -48.89 -26.56 18.82
N PRO A 52 -48.65 -25.95 17.63
CA PRO A 52 -48.04 -24.62 17.53
C PRO A 52 -49.01 -23.43 17.29
N ARG A 53 -48.54 -22.21 17.66
CA ARG A 53 -49.13 -20.84 17.47
C ARG A 53 -50.16 -20.42 18.55
N PRO A 54 -50.36 -19.12 18.86
CA PRO A 54 -50.16 -17.91 18.03
C PRO A 54 -49.23 -16.79 18.59
N ARG A 55 -49.20 -15.64 17.89
CA ARG A 55 -48.29 -14.47 18.07
C ARG A 55 -48.68 -13.52 19.22
N ARG A 56 -47.72 -12.66 19.66
CA ARG A 56 -47.79 -11.66 20.75
C ARG A 56 -49.07 -10.77 20.73
N VAL A 57 -49.89 -10.89 21.78
CA VAL A 57 -50.71 -9.88 22.51
C VAL A 57 -51.38 -10.60 23.70
N THR A 58 -51.73 -10.01 24.86
CA THR A 58 -51.64 -8.64 25.46
C THR A 58 -50.71 -8.69 26.72
N GLU A 59 -50.61 -7.80 27.73
CA GLU A 59 -51.29 -6.57 28.22
C GLU A 59 -50.28 -5.46 28.62
N ALA A 60 -50.75 -4.30 29.11
CA ALA A 60 -49.99 -3.04 29.11
C ALA A 60 -49.61 -2.48 30.49
N THR A 61 -48.59 -1.61 30.52
CA THR A 61 -48.59 -0.33 31.26
C THR A 61 -47.67 0.67 30.53
N THR A 62 -48.03 1.96 30.58
CA THR A 62 -47.44 3.17 29.94
C THR A 62 -45.94 3.14 29.56
N ALA A 63 -45.50 3.73 28.44
CA ALA A 63 -46.13 4.78 27.61
C ALA A 63 -45.98 4.55 26.09
N VAL A 64 -46.88 5.14 25.28
CA VAL A 64 -46.90 5.00 23.81
C VAL A 64 -46.96 6.37 23.12
N PRO A 65 -45.94 6.75 22.33
CA PRO A 65 -45.97 7.95 21.48
C PRO A 65 -46.27 7.61 19.99
N ALA A 66 -47.54 7.78 19.59
CA ALA A 66 -48.03 8.02 18.22
C ALA A 66 -47.35 7.30 17.01
N GLU A 67 -47.95 6.18 16.58
CA GLU A 67 -47.90 5.57 15.22
C GLU A 67 -46.61 5.73 14.38
N THR A 68 -45.44 5.49 14.98
CA THR A 68 -44.19 5.47 14.23
C THR A 68 -44.14 4.31 13.22
N CYS A 69 -43.55 4.60 12.06
CA CYS A 69 -43.27 3.64 11.00
C CYS A 69 -41.77 3.67 10.69
N MET A 70 -41.07 2.54 10.86
CA MET A 70 -39.62 2.47 10.63
C MET A 70 -39.15 1.06 10.26
N VAL A 71 -38.02 1.00 9.56
CA VAL A 71 -37.31 -0.22 9.21
C VAL A 71 -36.04 -0.28 10.06
N CYS A 72 -35.85 -1.39 10.77
CA CYS A 72 -34.76 -1.60 11.72
C CYS A 72 -34.20 -3.03 11.65
N LEU A 73 -33.06 -3.24 12.31
CA LEU A 73 -32.60 -4.56 12.71
C LEU A 73 -32.97 -4.75 14.19
N ASP A 74 -33.64 -5.86 14.48
CA ASP A 74 -34.18 -6.23 15.78
C ASP A 74 -33.14 -7.05 16.56
N ILE A 75 -32.91 -6.73 17.84
CA ILE A 75 -31.87 -7.39 18.64
C ILE A 75 -32.46 -8.67 19.26
N PRO A 76 -31.79 -9.84 19.15
CA PRO A 76 -32.24 -11.06 19.83
C PRO A 76 -32.47 -10.86 21.33
N ASP A 77 -33.58 -11.39 21.88
CA ASP A 77 -34.02 -11.13 23.28
C ASP A 77 -32.90 -11.40 24.33
N ASP A 78 -32.03 -12.38 24.08
CA ASP A 78 -30.89 -12.77 24.93
C ASP A 78 -29.72 -11.77 24.84
N VAL A 79 -29.41 -11.29 23.64
CA VAL A 79 -28.40 -10.23 23.40
C VAL A 79 -28.90 -8.88 23.92
N ALA A 80 -30.18 -8.56 23.73
CA ALA A 80 -30.82 -7.34 24.22
C ALA A 80 -30.77 -7.25 25.76
N ALA A 81 -30.99 -8.37 26.45
CA ALA A 81 -30.88 -8.44 27.91
C ALA A 81 -29.45 -8.20 28.43
N ALA A 82 -28.41 -8.50 27.64
CA ALA A 82 -27.01 -8.23 27.98
C ALA A 82 -26.57 -6.78 27.66
N LEU A 83 -27.18 -6.15 26.64
CA LEU A 83 -26.87 -4.79 26.20
C LEU A 83 -27.61 -3.69 26.98
N ALA A 84 -28.72 -4.02 27.67
CA ALA A 84 -29.55 -3.04 28.35
C ALA A 84 -28.87 -2.40 29.58
N VAL A 85 -28.91 -1.07 29.66
CA VAL A 85 -28.29 -0.29 30.76
C VAL A 85 -29.30 0.03 31.89
N PRO A 86 -28.88 0.07 33.16
CA PRO A 86 -29.77 0.45 34.26
C PRO A 86 -30.37 1.86 34.06
N GLY A 87 -31.69 1.96 34.07
CA GLY A 87 -32.41 3.22 33.81
C GLY A 87 -32.50 3.61 32.32
N GLY A 88 -32.10 2.73 31.41
CA GLY A 88 -32.25 2.93 29.97
C GLY A 88 -33.57 2.46 29.38
N LEU A 89 -33.59 2.38 28.04
CA LEU A 89 -34.67 1.73 27.29
C LEU A 89 -34.76 0.25 27.69
N PRO A 90 -35.96 -0.34 27.75
CA PRO A 90 -36.11 -1.74 28.11
C PRO A 90 -35.62 -2.65 26.97
N PRO A 91 -35.17 -3.89 27.25
CA PRO A 91 -34.52 -4.74 26.26
C PRO A 91 -35.31 -4.92 24.96
N GLN A 92 -36.64 -5.10 25.03
CA GLN A 92 -37.49 -5.33 23.87
C GLN A 92 -37.70 -4.10 22.96
N ASP A 93 -37.19 -2.93 23.35
CA ASP A 93 -37.23 -1.70 22.54
C ASP A 93 -35.84 -1.39 21.91
N LEU A 94 -34.80 -2.19 22.18
CA LEU A 94 -33.46 -2.02 21.62
C LEU A 94 -33.39 -2.49 20.15
N HIS A 95 -33.05 -1.59 19.24
CA HIS A 95 -32.98 -1.86 17.79
C HIS A 95 -31.97 -0.95 17.09
N VAL A 96 -31.48 -1.38 15.92
CA VAL A 96 -30.62 -0.58 15.03
C VAL A 96 -31.48 0.02 13.91
N THR A 97 -31.68 1.32 13.91
CA THR A 97 -32.53 1.98 12.90
C THR A 97 -31.83 2.07 11.55
N LEU A 98 -32.47 1.56 10.50
CA LEU A 98 -32.01 1.69 9.10
C LEU A 98 -32.68 2.91 8.45
N ALA A 99 -34.02 3.00 8.54
CA ALA A 99 -34.80 4.09 7.96
C ALA A 99 -36.04 4.41 8.82
N TYR A 100 -36.18 5.68 9.23
CA TYR A 100 -37.38 6.19 9.91
C TYR A 100 -38.29 6.88 8.89
N LEU A 101 -39.57 6.49 8.83
CA LEU A 101 -40.55 6.91 7.82
C LEU A 101 -41.69 7.79 8.38
N GLY A 102 -41.48 8.35 9.57
CA GLY A 102 -42.41 9.29 10.21
C GLY A 102 -43.60 8.62 10.91
N LYS A 103 -44.67 9.40 11.09
CA LYS A 103 -45.88 9.07 11.88
C LYS A 103 -47.17 9.13 11.05
N THR A 104 -47.09 9.29 9.73
CA THR A 104 -48.22 9.65 8.85
C THR A 104 -48.11 9.05 7.45
N LEU A 105 -47.90 7.74 7.34
CA LEU A 105 -48.06 7.01 6.08
C LEU A 105 -49.55 6.67 5.83
N ASP A 106 -49.97 6.55 4.58
CA ASP A 106 -51.25 5.95 4.19
C ASP A 106 -51.14 4.42 3.95
N ASP A 107 -52.26 3.73 3.71
CA ASP A 107 -52.25 2.27 3.51
C ASP A 107 -51.68 1.80 2.15
N ALA A 108 -51.63 2.66 1.13
CA ALA A 108 -50.94 2.33 -0.12
C ALA A 108 -49.42 2.45 0.06
N GLN A 109 -48.96 3.53 0.71
CA GLN A 109 -47.56 3.72 1.10
C GLN A 109 -47.08 2.59 2.02
N ARG A 110 -47.89 2.17 3.00
CA ARG A 110 -47.57 1.01 3.88
C ARG A 110 -47.44 -0.31 3.10
N GLY A 111 -48.20 -0.50 2.02
CA GLY A 111 -48.03 -1.62 1.10
C GLY A 111 -46.67 -1.54 0.39
N GLN A 112 -46.38 -0.40 -0.24
CA GLN A 112 -45.12 -0.17 -0.95
C GLN A 112 -43.88 -0.36 -0.06
N VAL A 113 -43.91 0.07 1.21
CA VAL A 113 -42.80 -0.20 2.14
C VAL A 113 -42.64 -1.70 2.40
N ALA A 114 -43.73 -2.44 2.60
CA ALA A 114 -43.64 -3.88 2.85
C ALA A 114 -43.07 -4.64 1.63
N ASP A 115 -43.48 -4.27 0.42
CA ASP A 115 -42.96 -4.84 -0.83
C ASP A 115 -41.45 -4.52 -1.00
N ILE A 116 -41.05 -3.25 -0.77
CA ILE A 116 -39.65 -2.81 -0.87
C ILE A 116 -38.76 -3.49 0.18
N VAL A 117 -39.22 -3.61 1.42
CA VAL A 117 -38.48 -4.32 2.48
C VAL A 117 -38.34 -5.81 2.15
N ALA A 118 -39.35 -6.43 1.51
CA ALA A 118 -39.24 -7.80 1.02
C ALA A 118 -38.23 -7.96 -0.13
N GLU A 119 -38.20 -7.03 -1.10
CA GLU A 119 -37.18 -7.04 -2.16
C GLU A 119 -35.76 -6.87 -1.62
N VAL A 120 -35.57 -5.97 -0.65
CA VAL A 120 -34.26 -5.70 -0.04
C VAL A 120 -33.83 -6.88 0.83
N ALA A 121 -34.71 -7.43 1.67
CA ALA A 121 -34.38 -8.61 2.48
C ALA A 121 -34.03 -9.83 1.60
N ALA A 122 -34.68 -10.00 0.45
CA ALA A 122 -34.35 -11.04 -0.52
C ALA A 122 -33.04 -10.81 -1.30
N ALA A 123 -32.46 -9.60 -1.24
CA ALA A 123 -31.23 -9.24 -1.95
C ALA A 123 -29.96 -9.23 -1.06
N HIS A 124 -30.12 -9.22 0.28
CA HIS A 124 -29.00 -9.15 1.24
C HIS A 124 -28.95 -10.41 2.13
N PRO A 125 -27.76 -10.97 2.42
CA PRO A 125 -27.62 -12.13 3.30
C PRO A 125 -27.79 -11.74 4.79
N PRO A 126 -27.96 -12.73 5.70
CA PRO A 126 -27.84 -12.53 7.14
C PRO A 126 -26.53 -11.81 7.52
N LEU A 127 -26.63 -10.87 8.47
CA LEU A 127 -25.51 -10.03 8.90
C LEU A 127 -25.07 -10.42 10.32
N SER A 128 -23.78 -10.35 10.63
CA SER A 128 -23.25 -10.59 11.97
C SER A 128 -22.06 -9.68 12.30
N GLY A 129 -21.85 -9.44 13.59
CA GLY A 129 -20.83 -8.53 14.10
C GLY A 129 -20.99 -8.30 15.60
N GLN A 130 -20.71 -7.09 16.10
CA GLN A 130 -20.77 -6.76 17.52
C GLN A 130 -21.49 -5.43 17.79
N VAL A 131 -22.10 -5.33 18.97
CA VAL A 131 -22.66 -4.07 19.51
C VAL A 131 -22.01 -3.78 20.86
N GLY A 132 -21.61 -2.54 21.11
CA GLY A 132 -20.99 -2.15 22.37
C GLY A 132 -20.44 -0.73 22.39
N GLY A 133 -19.62 -0.41 23.39
CA GLY A 133 -19.06 0.92 23.58
C GLY A 133 -20.08 1.92 24.14
N LEU A 134 -19.82 3.21 23.91
CA LEU A 134 -20.67 4.31 24.38
C LEU A 134 -20.43 5.56 23.53
N GLY A 135 -21.51 6.20 23.08
CA GLY A 135 -21.52 7.47 22.36
C GLY A 135 -22.72 8.34 22.77
N GLN A 136 -22.68 9.61 22.36
CA GLN A 136 -23.77 10.57 22.53
C GLN A 136 -23.94 11.38 21.25
N PHE A 137 -25.18 11.76 20.91
CA PHE A 137 -25.43 12.84 19.95
C PHE A 137 -25.77 14.14 20.72
N PRO A 138 -25.77 15.32 20.06
CA PRO A 138 -26.27 16.56 20.66
C PRO A 138 -27.72 16.40 21.19
N PRO A 139 -28.13 17.19 22.19
CA PRO A 139 -29.48 17.16 22.73
C PRO A 139 -30.55 17.42 21.65
N GLY A 140 -31.62 16.63 21.69
CA GLY A 140 -32.84 16.81 20.90
C GLY A 140 -34.07 17.03 21.79
N ASP A 141 -35.25 17.03 21.19
CA ASP A 141 -36.53 17.33 21.87
C ASP A 141 -36.84 16.37 23.04
N ASP A 142 -36.34 15.14 22.99
CA ASP A 142 -36.52 14.08 24.01
C ASP A 142 -35.30 13.91 24.96
N GLY A 143 -34.31 14.81 24.91
CA GLY A 143 -33.10 14.79 25.77
C GLY A 143 -31.79 14.49 25.02
N VAL A 144 -30.73 14.09 25.75
CA VAL A 144 -29.43 13.70 25.16
C VAL A 144 -29.41 12.18 24.89
N PRO A 145 -29.49 11.72 23.63
CA PRO A 145 -29.49 10.29 23.33
C PRO A 145 -28.10 9.68 23.48
N VAL A 146 -28.01 8.66 24.33
CA VAL A 146 -26.84 7.80 24.55
C VAL A 146 -27.00 6.54 23.71
N TRP A 147 -25.94 6.11 23.03
CA TRP A 147 -25.99 4.98 22.09
C TRP A 147 -24.76 4.08 22.16
N ALA A 148 -24.92 2.82 21.76
CA ALA A 148 -23.85 1.87 21.51
C ALA A 148 -23.44 1.90 20.03
N THR A 149 -22.13 1.76 19.76
CA THR A 149 -21.61 1.50 18.41
C THR A 149 -22.07 0.14 17.91
N VAL A 150 -22.38 0.05 16.61
CA VAL A 150 -22.77 -1.20 15.93
C VAL A 150 -21.72 -1.49 14.86
N ASP A 151 -20.81 -2.43 15.14
CA ASP A 151 -19.77 -2.87 14.20
C ASP A 151 -20.21 -4.17 13.53
N VAL A 152 -21.01 -4.02 12.47
CA VAL A 152 -21.65 -5.12 11.74
C VAL A 152 -21.48 -4.84 10.23
N PRO A 153 -20.53 -5.52 9.56
CA PRO A 153 -20.32 -5.37 8.12
C PRO A 153 -21.60 -5.65 7.32
N GLY A 154 -21.86 -4.85 6.28
CA GLY A 154 -23.06 -4.95 5.45
C GLY A 154 -24.25 -4.10 5.88
N VAL A 155 -24.27 -3.56 7.11
CA VAL A 155 -25.41 -2.74 7.60
C VAL A 155 -25.52 -1.39 6.88
N ALA A 156 -24.39 -0.80 6.47
CA ALA A 156 -24.37 0.45 5.71
C ALA A 156 -24.90 0.24 4.27
N GLU A 157 -24.48 -0.86 3.64
CA GLU A 157 -24.88 -1.31 2.31
C GLU A 157 -26.38 -1.68 2.27
N LEU A 158 -26.85 -2.43 3.26
CA LEU A 158 -28.27 -2.75 3.47
C LEU A 158 -29.13 -1.49 3.59
N ARG A 159 -28.69 -0.52 4.41
CA ARG A 159 -29.38 0.78 4.49
C ARG A 159 -29.35 1.52 3.16
N GLN A 160 -28.22 1.54 2.46
CA GLN A 160 -28.08 2.33 1.23
C GLN A 160 -29.02 1.82 0.13
N ASP A 161 -29.16 0.51 -0.05
CA ASP A 161 -30.12 -0.09 -0.98
C ASP A 161 -31.58 0.22 -0.54
N LEU A 162 -31.89 0.01 0.74
CA LEU A 162 -33.21 0.31 1.32
C LEU A 162 -33.62 1.78 1.10
N VAL A 163 -32.77 2.73 1.47
CA VAL A 163 -33.05 4.17 1.34
C VAL A 163 -33.16 4.57 -0.14
N ALA A 164 -32.32 4.00 -1.02
CA ALA A 164 -32.41 4.26 -2.46
C ALA A 164 -33.75 3.81 -3.05
N ARG A 165 -34.24 2.61 -2.71
CA ARG A 165 -35.54 2.10 -3.20
C ARG A 165 -36.72 2.85 -2.60
N LEU A 166 -36.70 3.15 -1.31
CA LEU A 166 -37.75 3.95 -0.65
C LEU A 166 -37.83 5.36 -1.25
N ALA A 167 -36.69 6.02 -1.50
CA ALA A 167 -36.64 7.32 -2.16
C ALA A 167 -37.11 7.26 -3.62
N ALA A 168 -36.74 6.21 -4.37
CA ALA A 168 -37.20 5.99 -5.74
C ALA A 168 -38.73 5.75 -5.83
N ALA A 169 -39.34 5.17 -4.79
CA ALA A 169 -40.78 5.04 -4.65
C ALA A 169 -41.49 6.32 -4.16
N GLY A 170 -40.75 7.39 -3.87
CA GLY A 170 -41.30 8.67 -3.39
C GLY A 170 -41.76 8.66 -1.92
N LEU A 171 -41.27 7.71 -1.11
CA LEU A 171 -41.60 7.59 0.30
C LEU A 171 -40.76 8.54 1.16
N PRO A 172 -41.28 9.04 2.30
CA PRO A 172 -40.57 10.02 3.14
C PRO A 172 -39.43 9.35 3.92
N VAL A 173 -38.21 9.40 3.36
CA VAL A 173 -36.98 8.89 3.98
C VAL A 173 -35.85 9.92 3.84
N ASP A 174 -35.04 10.10 4.88
CA ASP A 174 -33.89 11.01 4.83
C ASP A 174 -32.63 10.30 4.30
N GLY A 175 -32.04 10.89 3.27
CA GLY A 175 -30.76 10.49 2.66
C GLY A 175 -29.74 11.63 2.56
N GLN A 176 -29.97 12.79 3.20
CA GLN A 176 -29.09 13.95 3.09
C GLN A 176 -27.94 13.96 4.12
N HIS A 177 -28.00 13.11 5.14
CA HIS A 177 -26.95 12.97 6.16
C HIS A 177 -26.19 11.64 6.03
N GLY A 178 -24.94 11.64 6.51
CA GLY A 178 -24.14 10.41 6.64
C GLY A 178 -24.75 9.45 7.67
N TYR A 179 -24.56 8.15 7.46
CA TYR A 179 -25.07 7.11 8.36
C TYR A 179 -23.94 6.53 9.22
N THR A 180 -24.12 6.61 10.53
CA THR A 180 -23.32 5.87 11.53
C THR A 180 -24.24 4.83 12.16
N PRO A 181 -24.00 3.51 11.99
CA PRO A 181 -24.77 2.48 12.67
C PRO A 181 -24.68 2.63 14.20
N HIS A 182 -25.83 2.76 14.85
CA HIS A 182 -25.93 2.95 16.30
C HIS A 182 -27.22 2.32 16.85
N MET A 183 -27.17 1.96 18.13
CA MET A 183 -28.31 1.46 18.89
C MET A 183 -28.51 2.35 20.12
N THR A 184 -29.65 3.03 20.24
CA THR A 184 -29.92 3.92 21.39
C THR A 184 -30.11 3.09 22.67
N LEU A 185 -29.43 3.49 23.74
CA LEU A 185 -29.45 2.86 25.06
C LEU A 185 -30.35 3.61 26.05
N THR A 186 -30.30 4.94 26.05
CA THR A 186 -31.11 5.80 26.91
C THR A 186 -31.15 7.25 26.39
N TYR A 187 -32.03 8.07 26.95
CA TYR A 187 -32.06 9.52 26.78
C TYR A 187 -31.82 10.15 28.15
N LEU A 188 -30.70 10.88 28.30
CA LEU A 188 -30.34 11.56 29.55
C LEU A 188 -31.02 12.93 29.65
N ALA A 189 -31.32 13.34 30.88
CA ALA A 189 -31.65 14.74 31.17
C ALA A 189 -30.38 15.62 31.11
N ASP A 190 -30.55 16.93 30.84
CA ASP A 190 -29.44 17.88 30.80
C ASP A 190 -28.62 17.87 32.11
N GLY A 191 -27.36 17.45 32.02
CA GLY A 191 -26.42 17.37 33.14
C GLY A 191 -26.39 16.05 33.90
N GLU A 192 -27.15 15.03 33.47
CA GLU A 192 -27.08 13.68 34.05
C GLU A 192 -25.83 12.92 33.59
N ALA A 193 -25.26 12.08 34.46
CA ALA A 193 -24.06 11.31 34.16
C ALA A 193 -24.38 10.09 33.28
N PRO A 194 -23.61 9.82 32.21
CA PRO A 194 -23.90 8.70 31.32
C PRO A 194 -23.67 7.32 32.00
N PRO A 195 -24.38 6.28 31.54
CA PRO A 195 -24.16 4.91 32.00
C PRO A 195 -22.75 4.42 31.65
N ALA A 196 -22.31 3.35 32.33
CA ALA A 196 -21.05 2.69 32.01
C ALA A 196 -21.06 2.15 30.56
N PRO A 197 -19.92 2.17 29.84
CA PRO A 197 -19.83 1.61 28.49
C PRO A 197 -20.23 0.13 28.44
N VAL A 198 -21.02 -0.22 27.43
CA VAL A 198 -21.51 -1.59 27.24
C VAL A 198 -20.37 -2.45 26.64
N PRO A 199 -20.10 -3.66 27.15
CA PRO A 199 -19.06 -4.51 26.57
C PRO A 199 -19.42 -4.92 25.13
N PRO A 200 -18.43 -5.08 24.22
CA PRO A 200 -18.67 -5.62 22.88
C PRO A 200 -19.33 -6.99 22.96
N THR A 201 -20.57 -7.08 22.49
CA THR A 201 -21.42 -8.27 22.56
C THR A 201 -21.72 -8.73 21.13
N PRO A 202 -21.46 -10.00 20.76
CA PRO A 202 -21.79 -10.51 19.43
C PRO A 202 -23.29 -10.44 19.12
N VAL A 203 -23.62 -10.14 17.86
CA VAL A 203 -25.00 -10.10 17.35
C VAL A 203 -25.08 -10.73 15.97
N ALA A 204 -26.22 -11.35 15.66
CA ALA A 204 -26.54 -11.87 14.33
C ALA A 204 -27.99 -11.52 13.95
N PHE A 205 -28.17 -10.98 12.74
CA PHE A 205 -29.45 -10.56 12.19
C PHE A 205 -29.84 -11.46 11.01
N ALA A 206 -30.85 -12.30 11.22
CA ALA A 206 -31.40 -13.19 10.19
C ALA A 206 -32.61 -12.58 9.44
N ALA A 207 -33.07 -11.39 9.85
CA ALA A 207 -34.22 -10.69 9.27
C ALA A 207 -34.07 -9.17 9.40
N VAL A 208 -34.76 -8.44 8.54
CA VAL A 208 -35.01 -6.99 8.67
C VAL A 208 -36.42 -6.81 9.25
N THR A 209 -36.60 -5.97 10.26
CA THR A 209 -37.92 -5.74 10.87
C THR A 209 -38.54 -4.45 10.36
N TRP A 210 -39.77 -4.55 9.87
CA TRP A 210 -40.64 -3.43 9.50
C TRP A 210 -41.68 -3.21 10.59
N THR A 211 -41.81 -1.97 11.09
CA THR A 211 -42.76 -1.62 12.15
C THR A 211 -43.93 -0.78 11.65
N ARG A 212 -45.14 -1.15 12.08
CA ARG A 212 -46.39 -0.39 11.89
C ARG A 212 -46.99 -0.11 13.26
N GLY A 213 -46.52 0.94 13.93
CA GLY A 213 -46.83 1.19 15.35
C GLY A 213 -46.43 -0.01 16.22
N PRO A 214 -47.35 -0.63 16.98
CA PRO A 214 -47.02 -1.78 17.84
C PRO A 214 -46.76 -3.09 17.07
N GLN A 215 -46.95 -3.13 15.75
CA GLN A 215 -46.74 -4.35 14.95
C GLN A 215 -45.31 -4.41 14.39
N TRP A 216 -44.48 -5.27 14.97
CA TRP A 216 -43.14 -5.57 14.48
C TRP A 216 -43.21 -6.80 13.55
N THR A 217 -42.78 -6.63 12.30
CA THR A 217 -42.87 -7.67 11.25
C THR A 217 -41.47 -8.01 10.74
N PRO A 218 -40.88 -9.14 11.19
CA PRO A 218 -39.59 -9.59 10.67
C PRO A 218 -39.75 -10.18 9.25
N VAL A 219 -38.85 -9.76 8.36
CA VAL A 219 -38.76 -10.17 6.96
C VAL A 219 -37.41 -10.87 6.77
N PRO A 220 -37.36 -12.20 6.53
CA PRO A 220 -36.11 -12.96 6.50
C PRO A 220 -35.12 -12.48 5.44
N LEU A 221 -33.84 -12.40 5.81
CA LEU A 221 -32.73 -12.13 4.89
C LEU A 221 -32.43 -13.34 3.99
N ALA A 222 -31.76 -13.12 2.86
CA ALA A 222 -31.54 -14.11 1.82
C ALA A 222 -30.79 -15.36 2.34
N GLY A 223 -31.51 -16.49 2.44
CA GLY A 223 -30.96 -17.76 2.93
C GLY A 223 -31.27 -18.09 4.40
N ALA A 224 -31.98 -17.22 5.14
CA ALA A 224 -32.31 -17.45 6.55
C ALA A 224 -33.34 -18.58 6.83
N THR A 225 -34.00 -19.12 5.80
CA THR A 225 -35.09 -20.10 5.95
C THR A 225 -34.60 -21.55 6.04
N GLY A 226 -34.09 -21.93 7.21
CA GLY A 226 -33.83 -23.33 7.57
C GLY A 226 -34.76 -23.79 8.69
N GLU A 227 -35.92 -24.38 8.37
CA GLU A 227 -36.80 -24.94 9.40
C GLU A 227 -36.21 -26.23 9.99
N SER A 228 -36.03 -26.23 11.33
CA SER A 228 -35.54 -27.40 12.07
C SER A 228 -36.52 -28.57 11.96
N LYS A 229 -36.00 -29.75 11.65
CA LYS A 229 -36.78 -30.99 11.59
C LYS A 229 -36.24 -32.02 12.58
N THR A 230 -36.76 -31.98 13.80
CA THR A 230 -36.43 -32.92 14.88
C THR A 230 -36.87 -34.34 14.52
N GLU A 231 -35.95 -35.30 14.48
CA GLU A 231 -36.29 -36.73 14.40
C GLU A 231 -36.39 -37.35 15.80
N THR A 232 -37.60 -37.73 16.19
CA THR A 232 -37.87 -38.44 17.44
C THR A 232 -37.56 -39.93 17.30
N SER A 233 -36.64 -40.44 18.11
CA SER A 233 -36.23 -41.85 18.08
C SER A 233 -37.25 -42.78 18.75
N VAL A 234 -37.66 -43.83 18.03
CA VAL A 234 -38.41 -44.97 18.59
C VAL A 234 -37.81 -46.27 18.08
N THR A 235 -37.51 -47.20 18.99
CA THR A 235 -36.71 -48.41 18.71
C THR A 235 -37.58 -49.67 18.68
N THR A 236 -37.44 -50.48 17.61
CA THR A 236 -37.87 -51.89 17.58
C THR A 236 -36.80 -52.74 16.87
N GLU A 237 -36.71 -54.02 17.22
CA GLU A 237 -35.50 -54.83 17.06
C GLU A 237 -35.34 -55.60 15.73
N ASN A 238 -34.07 -55.79 15.34
CA ASN A 238 -33.45 -56.97 14.70
C ASN A 238 -34.33 -58.01 13.95
N THR A 239 -33.94 -58.34 12.70
CA THR A 239 -33.34 -59.68 12.41
C THR A 239 -32.64 -59.81 11.03
N HIS A 240 -31.30 -59.84 11.06
CA HIS A 240 -30.40 -60.79 10.39
C HIS A 240 -30.55 -61.21 8.89
N ARG A 241 -29.51 -60.85 8.10
CA ARG A 241 -29.01 -61.43 6.81
C ARG A 241 -29.90 -61.24 5.56
N ASP A 242 -29.34 -61.08 4.34
CA ASP A 242 -27.99 -61.45 3.88
C ASP A 242 -27.26 -60.41 2.97
N ARG A 243 -26.04 -60.78 2.55
CA ARG A 243 -25.00 -60.10 1.72
C ARG A 243 -25.41 -59.68 0.29
N VAL A 244 -24.70 -58.86 -0.53
CA VAL A 244 -23.66 -57.77 -0.48
C VAL A 244 -23.18 -57.52 -1.96
N PRO A 245 -22.47 -56.45 -2.43
CA PRO A 245 -22.22 -55.06 -1.97
C PRO A 245 -22.35 -53.94 -3.08
N GLY A 246 -22.16 -52.67 -2.69
CA GLY A 246 -21.59 -51.61 -3.56
C GLY A 246 -22.59 -50.56 -4.14
N ARG A 247 -22.23 -49.27 -4.30
CA ARG A 247 -20.94 -48.57 -4.09
C ARG A 247 -21.19 -47.08 -3.79
N VAL A 248 -20.72 -46.59 -2.64
CA VAL A 248 -20.55 -45.15 -2.34
C VAL A 248 -19.15 -44.70 -2.76
N ILE A 249 -18.98 -43.43 -3.17
CA ILE A 249 -17.68 -42.79 -3.33
C ILE A 249 -17.77 -41.36 -2.75
N GLU A 250 -17.28 -41.20 -1.53
CA GLU A 250 -16.93 -39.88 -0.96
C GLU A 250 -15.76 -39.28 -1.75
N ALA A 251 -15.59 -37.95 -1.70
CA ALA A 251 -14.45 -37.28 -2.33
C ALA A 251 -13.13 -37.72 -1.68
N LYS A 252 -12.40 -38.63 -2.35
CA LYS A 252 -11.15 -39.18 -1.84
C LYS A 252 -9.96 -38.30 -2.18
N GLY A 253 -9.46 -37.61 -1.15
CA GLY A 253 -8.13 -37.02 -1.11
C GLY A 253 -8.12 -35.51 -1.36
N THR A 254 -7.47 -34.80 -0.44
CA THR A 254 -6.70 -33.62 -0.80
C THR A 254 -5.62 -34.01 -1.80
N ASP A 255 -5.38 -33.17 -2.80
CA ASP A 255 -4.21 -33.29 -3.66
C ASP A 255 -2.96 -32.81 -2.88
N THR A 256 -1.81 -33.45 -3.08
CA THR A 256 -0.59 -33.21 -2.30
C THR A 256 0.10 -31.87 -2.60
N ALA A 257 -0.53 -30.99 -3.39
CA ALA A 257 -0.03 -29.70 -3.82
C ALA A 257 -1.04 -28.55 -3.56
N GLY A 258 -2.18 -28.80 -2.92
CA GLY A 258 -3.21 -27.80 -2.61
C GLY A 258 -4.09 -27.39 -3.80
N GLY A 259 -4.09 -28.15 -4.91
CA GLY A 259 -4.89 -27.84 -6.09
C GLY A 259 -6.38 -28.21 -5.94
N ARG A 260 -7.28 -27.32 -6.39
CA ARG A 260 -8.70 -27.68 -6.59
C ARG A 260 -8.87 -28.46 -7.90
N ILE A 261 -9.69 -29.50 -7.86
CA ILE A 261 -9.93 -30.39 -9.02
C ILE A 261 -11.44 -30.45 -9.30
N PHE A 262 -11.83 -30.17 -10.54
CA PHE A 262 -13.22 -30.19 -11.00
C PHE A 262 -13.43 -31.24 -12.11
N ARG A 263 -14.45 -32.10 -11.99
CA ARG A 263 -14.93 -32.88 -13.14
C ARG A 263 -15.72 -31.93 -14.03
N VAL A 264 -15.34 -31.84 -15.30
CA VAL A 264 -16.02 -31.03 -16.30
C VAL A 264 -16.43 -31.89 -17.49
N ARG A 265 -17.49 -31.48 -18.19
CA ARG A 265 -17.70 -31.81 -19.59
C ARG A 265 -17.01 -30.73 -20.42
N ILE A 266 -16.01 -31.08 -21.23
CA ILE A 266 -15.33 -30.16 -22.14
C ILE A 266 -16.27 -29.78 -23.29
N ILE A 267 -17.00 -30.75 -23.84
CA ILE A 267 -17.90 -30.55 -24.97
C ILE A 267 -19.01 -31.62 -24.98
N ARG A 268 -20.24 -31.21 -25.30
CA ARG A 268 -21.37 -32.12 -25.55
C ARG A 268 -21.30 -32.67 -26.99
N ALA A 269 -21.57 -33.97 -27.17
CA ALA A 269 -21.75 -34.57 -28.48
C ALA A 269 -23.05 -34.05 -29.14
N GLY A 270 -23.01 -33.75 -30.44
CA GLY A 270 -24.13 -33.17 -31.18
C GLY A 270 -23.81 -31.81 -31.77
N GLU A 271 -24.81 -30.93 -31.87
CA GLU A 271 -24.69 -29.62 -32.52
C GLU A 271 -24.46 -28.48 -31.52
N SER A 272 -23.58 -27.55 -31.87
CA SER A 272 -23.20 -26.37 -31.07
C SER A 272 -23.94 -25.11 -31.51
N ARG A 273 -23.99 -24.08 -30.64
CA ARG A 273 -24.55 -22.75 -30.95
C ARG A 273 -23.96 -22.15 -32.24
N ASN A 274 -22.73 -22.54 -32.60
CA ASN A 274 -21.99 -22.06 -33.77
C ASN A 274 -22.25 -22.85 -35.08
N ARG A 275 -23.35 -23.63 -35.16
CA ARG A 275 -23.72 -24.49 -36.32
C ARG A 275 -22.63 -25.49 -36.75
N ARG A 276 -21.78 -25.88 -35.81
CA ARG A 276 -20.80 -26.95 -35.93
C ARG A 276 -21.29 -28.18 -35.19
N ARG A 277 -21.19 -29.35 -35.81
CA ARG A 277 -21.62 -30.64 -35.25
C ARG A 277 -20.42 -31.52 -34.95
N TYR A 278 -20.41 -32.10 -33.76
CA TYR A 278 -19.36 -32.95 -33.22
C TYR A 278 -19.91 -34.36 -32.95
N PRO A 279 -19.73 -35.32 -33.88
CA PRO A 279 -20.15 -36.70 -33.67
C PRO A 279 -19.40 -37.34 -32.49
N HIS A 280 -20.10 -38.12 -31.66
CA HIS A 280 -19.49 -38.84 -30.52
C HIS A 280 -18.26 -39.68 -30.94
N GLN A 281 -18.30 -40.31 -32.12
CA GLN A 281 -17.16 -41.08 -32.65
C GLN A 281 -15.89 -40.24 -32.83
N VAL A 282 -16.04 -38.96 -33.23
CA VAL A 282 -14.91 -38.04 -33.43
C VAL A 282 -14.39 -37.52 -32.09
N LEU A 283 -15.28 -37.23 -31.13
CA LEU A 283 -14.87 -36.87 -29.76
C LEU A 283 -14.15 -38.04 -29.06
N ALA A 284 -14.64 -39.27 -29.23
CA ALA A 284 -14.01 -40.49 -28.69
C ALA A 284 -12.63 -40.77 -29.31
N ALA A 285 -12.47 -40.59 -30.62
CA ALA A 285 -11.16 -40.68 -31.28
C ALA A 285 -10.20 -39.57 -30.81
N ALA A 286 -10.73 -38.36 -30.57
CA ALA A 286 -9.95 -37.19 -30.18
C ALA A 286 -9.60 -37.12 -28.69
N ALA A 287 -10.18 -37.96 -27.81
CA ALA A 287 -10.04 -37.85 -26.36
C ALA A 287 -8.57 -37.76 -25.89
N ARG A 288 -7.66 -38.53 -26.51
CA ARG A 288 -6.22 -38.52 -26.21
C ARG A 288 -5.51 -37.19 -26.50
N LEU A 289 -6.10 -36.31 -27.31
CA LEU A 289 -5.55 -34.99 -27.65
C LEU A 289 -5.85 -33.92 -26.58
N TYR A 290 -6.74 -34.21 -25.63
CA TYR A 290 -7.08 -33.31 -24.53
C TYR A 290 -6.36 -33.68 -23.22
N GLU A 291 -5.75 -34.86 -23.12
CA GLU A 291 -4.98 -35.27 -21.95
C GLU A 291 -3.72 -34.39 -21.83
N GLY A 292 -3.58 -33.65 -20.73
CA GLY A 292 -2.55 -32.63 -20.56
C GLY A 292 -2.80 -31.31 -21.32
N ALA A 293 -3.98 -31.13 -21.94
CA ALA A 293 -4.33 -29.84 -22.54
C ALA A 293 -4.43 -28.75 -21.48
N LYS A 294 -4.03 -27.52 -21.86
CA LYS A 294 -4.10 -26.34 -20.99
C LYS A 294 -5.52 -25.77 -20.93
N ALA A 295 -5.85 -25.15 -19.81
CA ALA A 295 -7.02 -24.32 -19.63
C ALA A 295 -6.60 -22.89 -19.28
N TYR A 296 -7.16 -21.91 -19.99
CA TYR A 296 -7.00 -20.48 -19.75
C TYR A 296 -8.34 -19.85 -19.30
N ASP A 297 -8.31 -18.65 -18.73
CA ASP A 297 -9.50 -17.83 -18.39
C ASP A 297 -10.08 -17.03 -19.58
N HIS A 298 -9.45 -17.15 -20.76
CA HIS A 298 -9.91 -16.60 -22.02
C HIS A 298 -9.38 -17.44 -23.20
N HIS A 299 -10.01 -17.32 -24.37
CA HIS A 299 -9.43 -17.84 -25.61
C HIS A 299 -8.28 -16.95 -26.06
N ARG A 300 -7.06 -17.52 -26.12
CA ARG A 300 -5.85 -16.80 -26.53
C ARG A 300 -5.94 -16.26 -27.95
N THR A 301 -5.42 -15.05 -28.15
CA THR A 301 -5.24 -14.44 -29.46
C THR A 301 -4.12 -15.11 -30.26
N GLU A 302 -4.07 -14.85 -31.57
CA GLU A 302 -3.04 -15.42 -32.45
C GLU A 302 -1.61 -14.90 -32.14
N ASP A 303 -1.50 -13.69 -31.56
CA ASP A 303 -0.23 -13.17 -31.04
C ASP A 303 0.22 -13.89 -29.76
N GLU A 304 -0.71 -14.29 -28.89
CA GLU A 304 -0.44 -15.07 -27.67
C GLU A 304 -0.11 -16.53 -27.97
N LEU A 305 -0.76 -17.11 -28.99
CA LEU A 305 -0.39 -18.39 -29.57
C LEU A 305 1.02 -18.36 -30.19
N ARG A 306 1.39 -17.26 -30.87
CA ARG A 306 2.74 -17.09 -31.46
C ARG A 306 3.82 -16.85 -30.40
N THR A 307 3.53 -16.09 -29.35
CA THR A 307 4.49 -15.77 -28.27
C THR A 307 4.58 -16.83 -27.17
N SER A 308 3.64 -17.79 -27.12
CA SER A 308 3.57 -18.85 -26.10
C SER A 308 3.48 -18.33 -24.66
N THR A 309 2.72 -17.24 -24.46
CA THR A 309 2.51 -16.65 -23.13
C THR A 309 1.85 -17.62 -22.13
N ILE A 310 2.09 -17.34 -20.85
CA ILE A 310 1.44 -17.98 -19.69
C ILE A 310 0.34 -17.11 -19.06
N ALA A 311 0.10 -15.90 -19.59
CA ALA A 311 -0.99 -15.03 -19.15
C ALA A 311 -2.34 -15.77 -19.25
N GLY A 312 -3.19 -15.61 -18.24
CA GLY A 312 -4.51 -16.27 -18.14
C GLY A 312 -4.48 -17.79 -17.94
N LEU A 313 -3.32 -18.44 -17.77
CA LEU A 313 -3.25 -19.90 -17.57
C LEU A 313 -3.82 -20.28 -16.20
N VAL A 314 -4.95 -20.99 -16.17
CA VAL A 314 -5.63 -21.39 -14.92
C VAL A 314 -5.41 -22.85 -14.53
N GLY A 315 -5.12 -23.75 -15.48
CA GLY A 315 -5.01 -25.17 -15.17
C GLY A 315 -4.67 -26.09 -16.35
N SER A 316 -4.86 -27.40 -16.12
CA SER A 316 -4.68 -28.45 -17.13
C SER A 316 -5.63 -29.63 -16.92
N TYR A 317 -5.99 -30.31 -18.01
CA TYR A 317 -6.89 -31.47 -17.99
C TYR A 317 -6.15 -32.79 -17.80
N ARG A 318 -6.74 -33.68 -17.02
CA ARG A 318 -6.33 -35.09 -16.86
C ARG A 318 -7.54 -36.02 -16.89
N ASN A 319 -7.30 -37.33 -16.95
CA ASN A 319 -8.34 -38.37 -16.86
C ASN A 319 -9.47 -38.17 -17.91
N VAL A 320 -9.09 -37.83 -19.15
CA VAL A 320 -10.04 -37.55 -20.22
C VAL A 320 -10.73 -38.84 -20.68
N ALA A 321 -12.06 -38.82 -20.66
CA ALA A 321 -12.91 -39.91 -21.14
C ALA A 321 -14.02 -39.38 -22.06
N ALA A 322 -14.34 -40.14 -23.10
CA ALA A 322 -15.55 -39.93 -23.88
C ALA A 322 -16.68 -40.76 -23.28
N GLU A 323 -17.77 -40.08 -22.93
CA GLU A 323 -18.99 -40.63 -22.34
C GLU A 323 -20.17 -40.36 -23.32
N ALA A 324 -21.30 -41.05 -23.16
CA ALA A 324 -22.32 -41.14 -24.21
C ALA A 324 -22.90 -39.79 -24.70
N ASP A 325 -22.87 -38.73 -23.88
CA ASP A 325 -23.33 -37.39 -24.23
C ASP A 325 -22.21 -36.36 -24.50
N GLY A 326 -20.93 -36.71 -24.36
CA GLY A 326 -19.83 -35.74 -24.52
C GLY A 326 -18.44 -36.20 -24.07
N LEU A 327 -17.48 -35.30 -24.14
CA LEU A 327 -16.13 -35.49 -23.65
C LEU A 327 -15.99 -34.89 -22.25
N TYR A 328 -15.46 -35.67 -21.30
CA TYR A 328 -15.30 -35.30 -19.90
C TYR A 328 -13.84 -35.42 -19.45
N ALA A 329 -13.46 -34.60 -18.48
CA ALA A 329 -12.10 -34.55 -17.94
C ALA A 329 -12.08 -34.02 -16.50
N ASP A 330 -10.97 -34.25 -15.80
CA ASP A 330 -10.67 -33.65 -14.51
C ASP A 330 -9.78 -32.42 -14.76
N LEU A 331 -10.31 -31.22 -14.52
CA LEU A 331 -9.59 -29.96 -14.57
C LEU A 331 -8.84 -29.75 -13.25
N HIS A 332 -7.51 -29.85 -13.29
CA HIS A 332 -6.64 -29.46 -12.18
C HIS A 332 -6.31 -27.97 -12.33
N LEU A 333 -6.76 -27.15 -11.37
CA LEU A 333 -6.41 -25.74 -11.30
C LEU A 333 -5.05 -25.53 -10.65
N LEU A 334 -4.36 -24.45 -11.05
CA LEU A 334 -3.18 -23.97 -10.34
C LEU A 334 -3.58 -23.34 -9.00
N PRO A 335 -2.78 -23.44 -7.91
CA PRO A 335 -3.13 -22.86 -6.61
C PRO A 335 -3.43 -21.34 -6.63
N GLY A 336 -2.85 -20.60 -7.56
CA GLY A 336 -3.13 -19.16 -7.75
C GLY A 336 -4.39 -18.83 -8.56
N ALA A 337 -5.08 -19.82 -9.15
CA ALA A 337 -6.24 -19.61 -10.02
C ALA A 337 -7.56 -19.45 -9.23
N THR A 338 -7.54 -18.62 -8.17
CA THR A 338 -8.63 -18.46 -7.21
C THR A 338 -9.93 -17.95 -7.84
N HIS A 339 -9.85 -16.98 -8.75
CA HIS A 339 -10.98 -16.47 -9.52
C HIS A 339 -11.66 -17.57 -10.37
N ALA A 340 -10.86 -18.40 -11.05
CA ALA A 340 -11.36 -19.51 -11.85
C ALA A 340 -12.03 -20.59 -10.99
N ALA A 341 -11.48 -20.87 -9.80
CA ALA A 341 -12.13 -21.76 -8.83
C ALA A 341 -13.48 -21.20 -8.37
N GLN A 342 -13.52 -19.95 -7.90
CA GLN A 342 -14.75 -19.29 -7.44
C GLN A 342 -15.84 -19.26 -8.53
N ALA A 343 -15.47 -18.98 -9.78
CA ALA A 343 -16.40 -19.00 -10.90
C ALA A 343 -16.96 -20.41 -11.18
N LEU A 344 -16.12 -21.45 -11.11
CA LEU A 344 -16.55 -22.85 -11.30
C LEU A 344 -17.41 -23.36 -10.13
N ASP A 345 -17.10 -22.96 -8.90
CA ASP A 345 -17.92 -23.26 -7.71
C ASP A 345 -19.30 -22.58 -7.81
N ALA A 346 -19.35 -21.29 -8.19
CA ALA A 346 -20.60 -20.59 -8.44
C ALA A 346 -21.40 -21.19 -9.63
N ALA A 347 -20.72 -21.66 -10.67
CA ALA A 347 -21.37 -22.35 -11.80
C ALA A 347 -21.94 -23.73 -11.44
N LEU A 348 -21.36 -24.43 -10.44
CA LEU A 348 -21.96 -25.64 -9.87
C LEU A 348 -23.20 -25.30 -9.03
N GLN A 349 -23.11 -24.31 -8.13
CA GLN A 349 -24.24 -23.85 -7.31
C GLN A 349 -25.42 -23.38 -8.18
N ALA A 350 -25.15 -22.60 -9.24
CA ALA A 350 -26.16 -22.19 -10.22
C ALA A 350 -26.82 -23.40 -10.89
N ALA A 351 -26.04 -24.42 -11.28
CA ALA A 351 -26.57 -25.64 -11.90
C ALA A 351 -27.39 -26.51 -10.94
N GLU A 352 -27.07 -26.52 -9.64
CA GLU A 352 -27.87 -27.17 -8.60
C GLU A 352 -29.18 -26.41 -8.32
N ALA A 353 -29.15 -25.08 -8.36
CA ALA A 353 -30.33 -24.22 -8.30
C ALA A 353 -31.19 -24.21 -9.59
N GLY A 354 -30.76 -24.91 -10.66
CA GLY A 354 -31.46 -24.96 -11.94
C GLY A 354 -31.34 -23.71 -12.82
N LEU A 355 -30.42 -22.80 -12.48
CA LEU A 355 -30.09 -21.60 -13.25
C LEU A 355 -29.09 -21.91 -14.38
N GLU A 356 -28.91 -20.98 -15.33
CA GLU A 356 -27.83 -21.14 -16.32
C GLU A 356 -26.44 -20.97 -15.65
N PRO A 357 -25.44 -21.82 -15.97
CA PRO A 357 -24.12 -21.75 -15.34
C PRO A 357 -23.40 -20.43 -15.66
N LEU A 358 -22.89 -19.76 -14.62
CA LEU A 358 -22.24 -18.45 -14.72
C LEU A 358 -20.94 -18.45 -15.54
N VAL A 359 -20.27 -19.61 -15.61
CA VAL A 359 -19.22 -19.95 -16.58
C VAL A 359 -19.36 -21.38 -17.06
N GLY A 360 -18.78 -21.68 -18.22
CA GLY A 360 -18.62 -23.02 -18.76
C GLY A 360 -17.27 -23.22 -19.44
N ILE A 361 -17.14 -24.34 -20.15
CA ILE A 361 -15.92 -24.74 -20.86
C ILE A 361 -16.16 -24.64 -22.38
N SER A 362 -15.21 -24.04 -23.08
CA SER A 362 -15.18 -23.99 -24.55
C SER A 362 -13.81 -24.41 -25.07
N HIS A 363 -13.77 -25.36 -26.00
CA HIS A 363 -12.51 -25.83 -26.58
C HIS A 363 -12.02 -24.93 -27.73
N ASP A 364 -10.71 -24.79 -27.88
CA ASP A 364 -10.07 -24.32 -29.12
C ASP A 364 -9.33 -25.47 -29.81
N VAL A 365 -9.71 -25.76 -31.05
CA VAL A 365 -9.29 -26.95 -31.79
C VAL A 365 -9.14 -26.69 -33.29
N LEU A 366 -8.07 -27.26 -33.86
CA LEU A 366 -7.95 -27.45 -35.30
C LEU A 366 -8.66 -28.76 -35.69
N ALA A 367 -9.69 -28.66 -36.53
CA ALA A 367 -10.50 -29.80 -36.96
C ALA A 367 -10.75 -29.77 -38.47
N THR A 368 -10.97 -30.95 -39.07
CA THR A 368 -11.37 -31.09 -40.49
C THR A 368 -12.88 -31.12 -40.61
N TRP A 369 -13.46 -30.27 -41.46
CA TRP A 369 -14.91 -30.10 -41.58
C TRP A 369 -15.46 -30.71 -42.87
N LYS A 370 -16.68 -31.24 -42.79
CA LYS A 370 -17.46 -31.71 -43.91
C LYS A 370 -18.81 -30.98 -43.91
N PRO A 371 -19.20 -30.28 -44.98
CA PRO A 371 -20.53 -29.67 -45.05
C PRO A 371 -21.58 -30.78 -45.17
N VAL A 372 -22.55 -30.78 -44.25
CA VAL A 372 -23.72 -31.66 -44.26
C VAL A 372 -24.96 -30.78 -44.40
N THR A 373 -25.96 -31.25 -45.15
CA THR A 373 -27.26 -30.58 -45.27
C THR A 373 -28.34 -31.54 -44.79
N GLU A 374 -29.02 -31.18 -43.71
CA GLU A 374 -29.99 -32.02 -43.03
C GLU A 374 -31.14 -31.13 -42.51
N GLY A 375 -32.38 -31.59 -42.61
CA GLY A 375 -33.56 -30.78 -42.27
C GLY A 375 -33.72 -29.47 -43.08
N GLY A 376 -32.96 -29.29 -44.17
CA GLY A 376 -32.90 -28.05 -44.95
C GLY A 376 -31.89 -27.01 -44.44
N GLN A 377 -31.18 -27.27 -43.34
CA GLN A 377 -30.11 -26.40 -42.85
C GLN A 377 -28.73 -26.94 -43.23
N ARG A 378 -27.74 -26.03 -43.41
CA ARG A 378 -26.33 -26.37 -43.61
C ARG A 378 -25.61 -26.34 -42.27
N VAL A 379 -24.95 -27.45 -41.94
CA VAL A 379 -24.20 -27.65 -40.69
C VAL A 379 -22.80 -28.15 -41.06
N GLU A 380 -21.77 -27.65 -40.38
CA GLU A 380 -20.40 -28.14 -40.56
C GLU A 380 -20.15 -29.30 -39.60
N GLU A 381 -20.03 -30.52 -40.11
CA GLU A 381 -19.77 -31.71 -39.31
C GLU A 381 -18.25 -31.96 -39.20
N ALA A 382 -17.75 -32.06 -37.97
CA ALA A 382 -16.36 -32.42 -37.72
C ALA A 382 -16.12 -33.88 -38.16
N SER A 383 -15.13 -34.07 -39.03
CA SER A 383 -14.71 -35.39 -39.51
C SER A 383 -13.48 -35.93 -38.76
N SER A 384 -12.62 -35.04 -38.27
CA SER A 384 -11.55 -35.34 -37.31
C SER A 384 -11.17 -34.08 -36.53
N ILE A 385 -10.66 -34.26 -35.30
CA ILE A 385 -9.91 -33.20 -34.61
C ILE A 385 -8.43 -33.52 -34.79
N VAL A 386 -7.69 -32.56 -35.35
CA VAL A 386 -6.27 -32.69 -35.71
C VAL A 386 -5.37 -32.25 -34.55
N ARG A 387 -5.77 -31.19 -33.82
CA ARG A 387 -5.03 -30.65 -32.69
C ARG A 387 -5.98 -29.93 -31.72
N VAL A 388 -5.70 -30.04 -30.43
CA VAL A 388 -6.27 -29.17 -29.38
C VAL A 388 -5.23 -28.10 -29.04
N PHE A 389 -5.67 -26.83 -28.93
CA PHE A 389 -4.81 -25.74 -28.49
C PHE A 389 -4.97 -25.48 -26.99
N SER A 390 -6.21 -25.46 -26.52
CA SER A 390 -6.62 -25.40 -25.11
C SER A 390 -8.12 -25.72 -24.98
N ALA A 391 -8.61 -25.82 -23.75
CA ALA A 391 -10.05 -25.74 -23.49
C ALA A 391 -10.31 -24.85 -22.28
N ASP A 392 -10.97 -23.73 -22.52
CA ASP A 392 -10.84 -22.52 -21.74
C ASP A 392 -12.15 -22.19 -21.02
N ILE A 393 -12.03 -21.55 -19.86
CA ILE A 393 -13.18 -21.11 -19.07
C ILE A 393 -13.73 -19.84 -19.72
N VAL A 394 -15.03 -19.84 -20.01
CA VAL A 394 -15.72 -18.74 -20.68
C VAL A 394 -17.09 -18.52 -20.07
N ALA A 395 -17.65 -17.30 -20.18
CA ALA A 395 -19.05 -17.05 -19.82
C ALA A 395 -20.01 -17.88 -20.71
N ASP A 396 -19.79 -17.86 -22.04
CA ASP A 396 -20.70 -18.45 -23.04
C ASP A 396 -20.11 -19.72 -23.72
N PRO A 397 -20.31 -20.93 -23.17
CA PRO A 397 -19.82 -22.17 -23.76
C PRO A 397 -20.63 -22.59 -25.01
N ALA A 398 -20.11 -22.28 -26.21
CA ALA A 398 -20.80 -22.53 -27.47
C ALA A 398 -21.22 -24.01 -27.72
N ALA A 399 -20.52 -24.98 -27.12
CA ALA A 399 -20.76 -26.42 -27.28
C ALA A 399 -21.18 -27.15 -25.99
N GLY A 400 -21.73 -26.41 -25.01
CA GLY A 400 -22.33 -27.00 -23.80
C GLY A 400 -21.34 -27.66 -22.84
N GLY A 401 -20.07 -27.26 -22.87
CA GLY A 401 -19.10 -27.63 -21.84
C GLY A 401 -19.35 -26.87 -20.53
N ARG A 402 -19.16 -27.53 -19.39
CA ARG A 402 -19.45 -27.00 -18.04
C ARG A 402 -18.80 -27.86 -16.96
N ALA A 403 -18.64 -27.32 -15.76
CA ALA A 403 -18.41 -28.14 -14.57
C ALA A 403 -19.60 -29.09 -14.32
N THR A 404 -19.33 -30.25 -13.72
CA THR A 404 -20.38 -31.21 -13.32
C THR A 404 -20.28 -31.71 -11.88
N ARG A 405 -19.09 -31.64 -11.25
CA ARG A 405 -18.89 -31.74 -9.79
C ARG A 405 -17.46 -31.36 -9.41
N MET A 406 -17.25 -30.94 -8.16
CA MET A 406 -15.91 -30.93 -7.56
C MET A 406 -15.42 -32.36 -7.31
N VAL A 407 -14.10 -32.58 -7.38
CA VAL A 407 -13.41 -33.87 -7.20
C VAL A 407 -12.47 -33.84 -6.00
N ALA A 408 -11.76 -32.72 -5.80
CA ALA A 408 -10.97 -32.45 -4.60
C ALA A 408 -11.10 -30.96 -4.23
N GLY A 409 -11.45 -30.69 -2.96
CA GLY A 409 -11.60 -29.35 -2.40
C GLY A 409 -10.36 -28.95 -1.59
N GLY A 410 -9.65 -27.92 -2.06
CA GLY A 410 -8.55 -27.27 -1.35
C GLY A 410 -8.98 -25.91 -0.83
N ILE A 411 -9.31 -25.84 0.46
CA ILE A 411 -9.32 -24.65 1.33
C ILE A 411 -9.44 -25.10 2.79
N ASP A 412 -8.43 -24.83 3.60
CA ASP A 412 -8.61 -24.73 5.06
C ASP A 412 -9.35 -23.41 5.36
N SER A 413 -10.44 -23.49 6.12
CA SER A 413 -11.25 -22.34 6.50
C SER A 413 -10.77 -21.76 7.84
N THR A 414 -9.61 -21.09 7.86
CA THR A 414 -8.96 -20.58 9.09
C THR A 414 -8.47 -19.13 9.02
N THR A 415 -9.39 -18.22 8.70
CA THR A 415 -9.43 -16.83 9.20
C THR A 415 -10.91 -16.47 9.40
N THR A 416 -11.42 -16.06 10.57
CA THR A 416 -10.75 -15.60 11.81
C THR A 416 -11.63 -15.95 13.01
N ASP A 417 -11.05 -16.32 14.17
CA ASP A 417 -11.38 -15.76 15.49
C ASP A 417 -10.71 -16.53 16.65
N THR A 418 -10.59 -15.86 17.80
CA THR A 418 -10.06 -16.37 19.07
C THR A 418 -11.18 -16.79 20.02
N ASP A 419 -11.00 -17.89 20.77
CA ASP A 419 -11.22 -17.90 22.24
C ASP A 419 -10.69 -19.20 22.92
N PRO A 420 -10.63 -19.31 24.28
CA PRO A 420 -9.44 -19.86 24.95
C PRO A 420 -9.58 -21.22 25.70
N ALA A 421 -8.43 -21.62 26.26
CA ALA A 421 -8.28 -22.37 27.52
C ALA A 421 -8.55 -23.91 27.56
N GLY A 422 -7.68 -24.66 26.87
CA GLY A 422 -6.70 -25.54 27.55
C GLY A 422 -7.16 -26.76 28.38
N ALA A 423 -6.90 -27.96 27.84
CA ALA A 423 -6.67 -29.19 28.60
C ALA A 423 -5.67 -30.12 27.89
N THR A 424 -4.71 -30.69 28.63
CA THR A 424 -3.70 -31.68 28.19
C THR A 424 -3.67 -32.82 29.23
N PRO A 425 -3.42 -34.10 28.85
CA PRO A 425 -2.04 -34.54 28.62
C PRO A 425 -1.81 -35.61 27.51
N ASP A 426 -0.57 -35.64 27.01
CA ASP A 426 0.27 -36.76 26.51
C ASP A 426 -0.37 -38.04 25.90
N GLY A 427 0.08 -38.60 24.77
CA GLY A 427 1.27 -38.31 23.94
C GLY A 427 2.01 -39.60 23.50
N GLN A 428 3.09 -39.63 22.72
CA GLN A 428 3.83 -38.58 21.98
C GLN A 428 4.58 -39.23 20.76
N SER A 429 4.35 -38.82 19.50
CA SER A 429 5.28 -39.13 18.38
C SER A 429 5.17 -38.20 17.16
N LYS A 430 6.26 -37.46 16.91
CA LYS A 430 6.99 -37.17 15.65
C LYS A 430 6.23 -37.29 14.29
N GLU A 431 6.43 -36.40 13.31
CA GLU A 431 7.56 -35.48 13.06
C GLU A 431 7.13 -34.02 12.84
N SER A 432 8.06 -33.09 13.03
CA SER A 432 7.88 -31.66 12.76
C SER A 432 9.20 -31.07 12.26
N ASP A 433 9.25 -30.61 11.01
CA ASP A 433 10.35 -29.74 10.56
C ASP A 433 10.00 -28.90 9.32
N VAL A 434 10.73 -27.79 9.16
CA VAL A 434 10.65 -26.71 8.15
C VAL A 434 9.80 -25.47 8.54
N THR A 435 10.36 -24.65 9.44
CA THR A 435 10.34 -23.16 9.40
C THR A 435 11.24 -22.56 10.50
N ALA A 436 12.51 -22.98 10.53
CA ALA A 436 13.56 -22.33 11.32
C ALA A 436 14.56 -21.62 10.38
N PRO A 437 15.19 -20.49 10.78
CA PRO A 437 16.30 -19.93 10.02
C PRO A 437 17.44 -20.94 9.97
N LEU A 438 17.91 -21.27 8.77
CA LEU A 438 18.93 -22.30 8.55
C LEU A 438 20.24 -21.92 9.24
N ASP A 439 20.76 -22.80 10.10
CA ASP A 439 22.11 -22.66 10.64
C ASP A 439 23.14 -22.82 9.51
N THR A 440 23.80 -21.72 9.17
CA THR A 440 24.84 -21.67 8.14
C THR A 440 26.01 -22.61 8.44
N ALA A 441 26.31 -22.91 9.71
CA ALA A 441 27.36 -23.85 10.09
C ALA A 441 26.96 -25.30 9.79
N ALA A 442 25.76 -25.73 10.18
CA ALA A 442 25.20 -27.02 9.82
C ALA A 442 25.09 -27.20 8.29
N VAL A 443 24.63 -26.19 7.55
CA VAL A 443 24.54 -26.22 6.08
C VAL A 443 25.93 -26.36 5.45
N LEU A 444 26.94 -25.64 5.93
CA LEU A 444 28.32 -25.76 5.44
C LEU A 444 28.91 -27.15 5.73
N ALA A 445 28.64 -27.71 6.92
CA ALA A 445 29.07 -29.06 7.30
C ALA A 445 28.39 -30.13 6.44
N ALA A 446 27.11 -29.97 6.11
CA ALA A 446 26.39 -30.87 5.21
C ALA A 446 26.96 -30.82 3.78
N LEU A 447 27.14 -29.63 3.21
CA LEU A 447 27.71 -29.45 1.86
C LEU A 447 29.14 -29.98 1.73
N THR A 448 29.95 -29.85 2.78
CA THR A 448 31.32 -30.39 2.81
C THR A 448 31.33 -31.92 2.73
N ASN A 449 30.40 -32.57 3.42
CA ASN A 449 30.34 -34.04 3.55
C ASN A 449 29.44 -34.76 2.51
N ALA A 450 28.57 -34.03 1.79
CA ALA A 450 27.72 -34.60 0.73
C ALA A 450 28.54 -35.32 -0.37
N SER A 451 27.97 -36.34 -1.00
CA SER A 451 28.61 -37.01 -2.15
C SER A 451 28.48 -36.17 -3.44
N ASP A 452 29.35 -36.43 -4.41
CA ASP A 452 29.31 -35.69 -5.69
C ASP A 452 28.03 -35.99 -6.49
N GLU A 453 27.43 -37.17 -6.32
CA GLU A 453 26.11 -37.50 -6.88
C GLU A 453 24.98 -36.70 -6.21
N GLN A 454 25.03 -36.53 -4.88
CA GLN A 454 24.07 -35.71 -4.14
C GLN A 454 24.16 -34.23 -4.50
N LEU A 455 25.37 -33.71 -4.74
CA LEU A 455 25.59 -32.35 -5.20
C LEU A 455 25.13 -32.16 -6.65
N ALA A 456 25.44 -33.11 -7.55
CA ALA A 456 25.01 -33.08 -8.93
C ALA A 456 23.46 -33.09 -9.06
N ALA A 457 22.76 -33.83 -8.18
CA ALA A 457 21.30 -33.86 -8.13
C ALA A 457 20.65 -32.49 -7.82
N VAL A 458 21.40 -31.55 -7.23
CA VAL A 458 20.97 -30.16 -6.98
C VAL A 458 21.75 -29.12 -7.82
N GLY A 459 22.45 -29.56 -8.87
CA GLY A 459 23.19 -28.69 -9.80
C GLY A 459 24.50 -28.11 -9.26
N LEU A 460 25.03 -28.66 -8.17
CA LEU A 460 26.30 -28.27 -7.56
C LEU A 460 27.42 -29.28 -7.85
N SER A 461 28.67 -28.86 -7.64
CA SER A 461 29.85 -29.75 -7.70
C SER A 461 30.94 -29.25 -6.76
N LYS A 462 31.80 -30.16 -6.28
CA LYS A 462 32.94 -29.78 -5.42
C LYS A 462 34.05 -29.16 -6.27
N ALA A 463 34.57 -28.03 -5.83
CA ALA A 463 35.82 -27.50 -6.37
C ALA A 463 36.98 -28.45 -6.04
N ALA A 464 37.87 -28.69 -7.01
CA ALA A 464 39.05 -29.52 -6.80
C ALA A 464 39.96 -28.92 -5.69
N PRO A 465 40.52 -29.73 -4.78
CA PRO A 465 41.30 -29.22 -3.66
C PRO A 465 42.59 -28.54 -4.12
N ALA A 466 42.84 -27.34 -3.63
CA ALA A 466 44.12 -26.65 -3.82
C ALA A 466 45.21 -27.36 -3.00
N GLY A 467 46.10 -28.09 -3.70
CA GLY A 467 47.23 -28.77 -3.09
C GLY A 467 48.39 -27.81 -2.82
N ASP A 468 48.62 -27.50 -1.56
CA ASP A 468 49.74 -26.65 -1.12
C ASP A 468 51.10 -27.34 -1.33
N THR A 469 52.01 -26.71 -2.05
CA THR A 469 53.46 -27.00 -1.94
C THR A 469 54.29 -25.75 -2.19
N THR A 470 55.25 -25.51 -1.29
CA THR A 470 56.27 -24.47 -1.44
C THR A 470 57.47 -25.00 -2.22
N GLY A 471 58.06 -24.17 -3.10
CA GLY A 471 59.28 -24.52 -3.83
C GLY A 471 59.47 -23.67 -5.09
N ALA A 472 60.70 -23.20 -5.33
CA ALA A 472 61.05 -22.35 -6.48
C ALA A 472 62.08 -23.02 -7.41
N ALA A 473 62.15 -22.52 -8.65
CA ALA A 473 63.04 -22.95 -9.76
C ALA A 473 62.70 -24.34 -10.38
N ALA A 474 62.77 -24.58 -11.69
CA ALA A 474 62.98 -23.75 -12.90
C ALA A 474 62.40 -24.53 -14.13
N THR A 475 62.44 -24.14 -15.43
CA THR A 475 63.24 -23.14 -16.18
C THR A 475 62.50 -22.76 -17.49
N GLY A 476 62.76 -21.58 -18.07
CA GLY A 476 62.29 -21.23 -19.43
C GLY A 476 62.86 -19.91 -19.95
N GLY A 477 63.59 -19.93 -21.07
CA GLY A 477 64.42 -18.81 -21.53
C GLY A 477 63.73 -17.74 -22.40
N LYS A 478 64.31 -16.54 -22.36
CA LYS A 478 64.19 -15.42 -23.34
C LYS A 478 64.64 -15.89 -24.75
N PRO A 479 64.29 -15.19 -25.88
CA PRO A 479 64.58 -13.76 -26.15
C PRO A 479 63.32 -12.98 -26.66
N SER A 480 63.27 -11.67 -27.02
CA SER A 480 64.19 -10.51 -27.19
C SER A 480 63.32 -9.24 -27.43
N THR A 481 63.70 -7.95 -27.28
CA THR A 481 64.74 -7.17 -26.55
C THR A 481 64.42 -5.65 -26.68
N GLY A 482 64.65 -4.84 -25.63
CA GLY A 482 64.49 -3.36 -25.64
C GLY A 482 63.06 -2.88 -25.32
N GLY A 483 62.79 -1.78 -24.61
CA GLY A 483 63.68 -0.72 -24.05
C GLY A 483 63.65 0.57 -24.89
N GLU A 484 63.55 1.79 -24.35
CA GLU A 484 63.48 2.29 -22.95
C GLU A 484 62.71 3.62 -22.91
N ALA A 485 62.45 4.19 -21.72
CA ALA A 485 62.07 5.60 -21.56
C ALA A 485 62.40 6.16 -20.15
N THR A 486 63.28 7.17 -20.06
CA THR A 486 63.39 8.07 -18.89
C THR A 486 63.93 9.46 -19.28
N ALA A 487 63.53 10.45 -18.49
CA ALA A 487 63.80 11.90 -18.49
C ALA A 487 65.11 12.45 -19.09
N GLU A 488 65.04 13.63 -19.73
CA GLU A 488 65.38 14.95 -19.14
C GLU A 488 65.13 16.10 -20.17
N GLY A 489 65.21 17.39 -19.76
CA GLY A 489 65.49 18.50 -20.69
C GLY A 489 64.49 19.67 -20.86
N SER A 490 64.50 20.61 -19.91
CA SER A 490 64.52 22.09 -20.07
C SER A 490 63.78 22.84 -21.22
N THR A 491 63.09 23.96 -20.85
CA THR A 491 62.81 25.20 -21.65
C THR A 491 62.05 25.05 -23.00
N GLY A 492 60.95 25.78 -23.27
CA GLY A 492 60.90 27.23 -23.53
C GLY A 492 61.37 27.56 -24.96
N GLY A 493 60.72 28.36 -25.81
CA GLY A 493 59.50 29.18 -25.75
C GLY A 493 59.37 30.00 -27.06
N THR A 494 58.27 30.77 -27.24
CA THR A 494 58.07 31.78 -28.32
C THR A 494 58.36 31.39 -29.79
N ALA A 495 57.28 31.01 -30.49
CA ALA A 495 56.69 31.70 -31.65
C ALA A 495 57.53 32.39 -32.77
N ALA A 496 56.95 32.29 -33.97
CA ALA A 496 56.88 33.27 -35.08
C ALA A 496 57.86 33.20 -36.27
N THR A 497 57.28 33.43 -37.46
CA THR A 497 57.89 33.76 -38.76
C THR A 497 58.87 32.76 -39.41
N GLY A 498 59.04 32.72 -40.74
CA GLY A 498 58.25 33.44 -41.76
C GLY A 498 59.00 33.67 -43.08
N THR A 499 58.84 32.73 -44.04
CA THR A 499 59.05 32.89 -45.50
C THR A 499 60.41 33.31 -46.10
N ALA A 500 60.74 32.60 -47.18
CA ALA A 500 61.51 33.00 -48.37
C ALA A 500 63.02 32.68 -48.44
N GLY A 501 63.43 32.15 -49.59
CA GLY A 501 64.81 31.73 -49.90
C GLY A 501 64.87 30.64 -50.97
N ALA A 502 64.54 30.95 -52.22
CA ALA A 502 64.59 30.01 -53.34
C ALA A 502 65.74 30.34 -54.30
N THR A 503 66.35 29.32 -54.94
CA THR A 503 66.71 29.30 -56.38
C THR A 503 67.41 27.98 -56.79
N GLY A 504 67.05 27.46 -57.99
CA GLY A 504 67.80 26.44 -58.74
C GLY A 504 67.63 24.98 -58.26
N ALA A 505 67.22 24.01 -59.10
CA ALA A 505 66.59 24.08 -60.42
C ALA A 505 65.62 22.88 -60.54
N THR A 506 64.39 22.97 -61.04
CA THR A 506 63.95 23.45 -62.37
C THR A 506 64.62 22.78 -63.57
N GLU A 507 64.84 21.46 -63.49
CA GLU A 507 64.99 20.64 -64.71
C GLU A 507 64.52 19.17 -64.58
N SER A 508 64.46 18.59 -63.37
CA SER A 508 63.99 17.21 -63.12
C SER A 508 62.49 17.08 -62.78
N VAL A 509 61.82 18.18 -62.42
CA VAL A 509 60.46 18.20 -61.83
C VAL A 509 59.36 17.79 -62.82
N GLN A 510 59.64 17.84 -64.12
CA GLN A 510 58.62 17.80 -65.18
C GLN A 510 58.39 16.41 -65.81
N ARG A 511 58.69 15.30 -65.10
CA ARG A 511 58.43 13.93 -65.61
C ARG A 511 58.01 12.88 -64.56
N SER A 512 57.42 13.32 -63.44
CA SER A 512 56.86 12.40 -62.43
C SER A 512 55.46 12.78 -61.94
N VAL A 513 54.82 13.79 -62.55
CA VAL A 513 53.48 14.28 -62.18
C VAL A 513 52.34 13.43 -62.77
N GLU A 514 52.66 12.51 -63.69
CA GLU A 514 51.70 11.63 -64.37
C GLU A 514 51.64 10.21 -63.77
N ALA A 515 52.49 9.91 -62.78
CA ALA A 515 52.38 8.70 -61.98
C ALA A 515 51.44 8.97 -60.79
N GLY A 516 50.25 8.36 -60.81
CA GLY A 516 49.36 8.36 -59.64
C GLY A 516 50.03 7.74 -58.40
N GLN A 517 49.49 8.03 -57.23
CA GLN A 517 49.85 7.32 -56.01
C GLN A 517 49.09 5.99 -55.95
N PRO A 518 49.69 4.87 -55.52
CA PRO A 518 48.95 3.63 -55.35
C PRO A 518 47.92 3.80 -54.22
N LYS A 519 46.65 3.45 -54.46
CA LYS A 519 45.56 3.66 -53.47
C LYS A 519 45.75 2.91 -52.15
N THR A 520 46.54 1.84 -52.18
CA THR A 520 46.95 1.03 -51.01
C THR A 520 48.24 1.51 -50.35
N GLY A 521 48.94 2.48 -50.93
CA GLY A 521 50.13 3.09 -50.33
C GLY A 521 49.76 4.09 -49.24
N PHE A 522 50.62 4.21 -48.22
CA PHE A 522 50.41 5.09 -47.06
C PHE A 522 50.02 6.53 -47.44
N LEU A 523 50.73 7.13 -48.40
CA LEU A 523 50.42 8.47 -48.92
C LEU A 523 49.06 8.56 -49.62
N GLY A 524 48.67 7.52 -50.37
CA GLY A 524 47.35 7.44 -51.02
C GLY A 524 46.21 7.33 -50.01
N GLN A 525 46.36 6.45 -49.02
CA GLN A 525 45.37 6.29 -47.94
C GLN A 525 45.24 7.56 -47.09
N LEU A 526 46.36 8.22 -46.77
CA LEU A 526 46.37 9.49 -46.03
C LEU A 526 45.69 10.60 -46.84
N MET A 527 45.95 10.68 -48.15
CA MET A 527 45.30 11.63 -49.07
C MET A 527 43.78 11.40 -49.14
N ILE A 528 43.31 10.16 -49.32
CA ILE A 528 41.87 9.85 -49.32
C ILE A 528 41.25 10.26 -47.98
N ARG A 529 41.83 9.83 -46.85
CA ARG A 529 41.31 10.14 -45.52
C ARG A 529 41.19 11.65 -45.30
N HIS A 530 42.25 12.40 -45.60
CA HIS A 530 42.28 13.85 -45.43
C HIS A 530 41.26 14.57 -46.33
N LYS A 531 41.08 14.14 -47.59
CA LYS A 531 40.07 14.70 -48.50
C LYS A 531 38.64 14.39 -48.06
N VAL A 532 38.36 13.16 -47.58
CA VAL A 532 37.03 12.77 -47.05
C VAL A 532 36.70 13.56 -45.77
N GLU A 533 37.68 13.76 -44.89
CA GLU A 533 37.55 14.55 -43.66
C GLU A 533 37.37 16.05 -43.95
N ALA A 534 38.17 16.63 -44.86
CA ALA A 534 38.01 18.01 -45.34
C ALA A 534 36.69 18.23 -46.10
N ALA A 535 36.13 17.18 -46.69
CA ALA A 535 34.81 17.19 -47.29
C ALA A 535 33.66 17.07 -46.25
N GLY A 536 33.96 16.90 -44.96
CA GLY A 536 32.96 16.78 -43.90
C GLY A 536 32.16 15.48 -43.93
N LEU A 537 32.70 14.41 -44.52
CA LEU A 537 32.07 13.08 -44.56
C LEU A 537 32.58 12.20 -43.41
N PRO A 538 31.74 11.31 -42.82
CA PRO A 538 32.19 10.41 -41.76
C PRO A 538 33.33 9.48 -42.20
N ILE A 539 34.29 9.20 -41.31
CA ILE A 539 35.46 8.36 -41.61
C ILE A 539 35.09 6.94 -42.08
N ALA A 540 33.91 6.41 -41.70
CA ALA A 540 33.41 5.14 -42.22
C ALA A 540 33.21 5.13 -43.76
N VAL A 541 33.08 6.29 -44.40
CA VAL A 541 32.96 6.44 -45.86
C VAL A 541 34.32 6.32 -46.58
N VAL A 542 35.45 6.39 -45.86
CA VAL A 542 36.80 6.23 -46.45
C VAL A 542 36.96 4.87 -47.12
N GLU A 543 36.40 3.80 -46.56
CA GLU A 543 36.55 2.45 -47.12
C GLU A 543 35.80 2.29 -48.44
N SER A 544 34.55 2.77 -48.53
CA SER A 544 33.77 2.72 -49.77
C SER A 544 34.29 3.67 -50.85
N VAL A 545 34.84 4.84 -50.46
CA VAL A 545 35.59 5.72 -51.37
C VAL A 545 36.84 5.00 -51.89
N THR A 546 37.63 4.36 -51.02
CA THR A 546 38.87 3.65 -51.41
C THR A 546 38.59 2.45 -52.32
N ALA A 547 37.49 1.72 -52.07
CA ALA A 547 37.07 0.59 -52.91
C ALA A 547 36.63 1.04 -54.32
N ALA A 548 35.97 2.19 -54.44
CA ALA A 548 35.51 2.74 -55.72
C ALA A 548 36.60 3.46 -56.54
N LEU A 549 37.78 3.70 -55.97
CA LEU A 549 38.88 4.39 -56.64
C LEU A 549 39.77 3.42 -57.46
N PRO A 550 40.32 3.86 -58.62
CA PRO A 550 41.28 3.08 -59.39
C PRO A 550 42.59 2.89 -58.63
N ASP A 551 43.35 1.84 -58.98
CA ASP A 551 44.55 1.44 -58.20
C ASP A 551 45.66 2.50 -58.15
N GLN A 552 45.68 3.41 -59.12
CA GLN A 552 46.49 4.63 -59.11
C GLN A 552 45.57 5.85 -59.02
N ILE A 553 45.78 6.69 -57.99
CA ILE A 553 44.95 7.86 -57.69
C ILE A 553 45.72 9.18 -57.82
N THR A 554 44.99 10.22 -58.20
CA THR A 554 45.39 11.62 -58.11
C THR A 554 44.32 12.38 -57.32
N GLU A 555 44.65 13.58 -56.81
CA GLU A 555 43.68 14.39 -56.05
C GLU A 555 42.36 14.62 -56.80
N SER A 556 42.42 14.93 -58.11
CA SER A 556 41.24 15.19 -58.94
C SER A 556 40.31 13.98 -59.08
N VAL A 557 40.84 12.75 -59.03
CA VAL A 557 40.04 11.52 -59.07
C VAL A 557 39.38 11.27 -57.71
N VAL A 558 40.07 11.55 -56.60
CA VAL A 558 39.50 11.46 -55.24
C VAL A 558 38.41 12.51 -55.04
N ASP A 559 38.67 13.77 -55.40
CA ASP A 559 37.71 14.87 -55.29
C ASP A 559 36.49 14.64 -56.19
N GLY A 560 36.69 14.12 -57.41
CA GLY A 560 35.62 13.71 -58.30
C GLY A 560 34.72 12.61 -57.73
N GLN A 561 35.31 11.59 -57.08
CA GLN A 561 34.55 10.50 -56.46
C GLN A 561 33.78 10.97 -55.21
N ILE A 562 34.38 11.86 -54.40
CA ILE A 562 33.70 12.52 -53.28
C ILE A 562 32.52 13.37 -53.78
N ALA A 563 32.69 14.11 -54.88
CA ALA A 563 31.62 14.88 -55.51
C ALA A 563 30.49 13.98 -56.04
N ALA A 564 30.82 12.84 -56.64
CA ALA A 564 29.83 11.85 -57.11
C ALA A 564 29.01 11.27 -55.94
N ILE A 565 29.67 10.91 -54.83
CA ILE A 565 29.00 10.39 -53.63
C ILE A 565 28.10 11.45 -52.97
N LYS A 566 28.56 12.71 -52.88
CA LYS A 566 27.73 13.82 -52.41
C LYS A 566 26.54 14.09 -53.34
N GLY A 567 26.73 13.99 -54.65
CA GLY A 567 25.64 14.04 -55.63
C GLY A 567 24.61 12.92 -55.43
N GLY A 568 25.08 11.70 -55.16
CA GLY A 568 24.23 10.56 -54.79
C GLY A 568 23.41 10.80 -53.51
N LEU A 569 24.04 11.25 -52.43
CA LEU A 569 23.33 11.62 -51.20
C LEU A 569 22.30 12.72 -51.44
N ALA A 570 22.65 13.78 -52.17
CA ALA A 570 21.73 14.88 -52.50
C ALA A 570 20.57 14.46 -53.43
N ILE A 571 20.67 13.33 -54.12
CA ILE A 571 19.57 12.70 -54.86
C ILE A 571 18.67 11.88 -53.92
N VAL A 572 19.25 11.13 -52.97
CA VAL A 572 18.50 10.37 -51.95
C VAL A 572 17.75 11.30 -50.98
N GLU A 573 18.37 12.41 -50.58
CA GLU A 573 17.76 13.49 -49.81
C GLU A 573 16.58 14.13 -50.57
N ARG A 574 16.77 14.45 -51.85
CA ARG A 574 15.72 15.01 -52.72
C ARG A 574 14.62 14.00 -53.08
N ALA A 575 14.88 12.70 -52.91
CA ALA A 575 13.89 11.63 -52.99
C ALA A 575 13.11 11.42 -51.66
N GLY A 576 13.39 12.21 -50.61
CA GLY A 576 12.61 12.24 -49.37
C GLY A 576 12.83 11.06 -48.43
N LEU A 577 13.89 10.26 -48.63
CA LEU A 577 14.15 9.02 -47.87
C LEU A 577 15.01 9.21 -46.60
N VAL A 578 15.39 10.45 -46.26
CA VAL A 578 16.13 10.79 -45.04
C VAL A 578 15.49 12.02 -44.38
N GLY A 579 15.31 11.97 -43.06
CA GLY A 579 14.75 13.08 -42.27
C GLY A 579 15.65 14.32 -42.30
N ALA A 580 15.04 15.51 -42.33
CA ALA A 580 15.75 16.76 -42.57
C ALA A 580 16.83 17.08 -41.51
N ALA A 581 18.07 17.26 -41.97
CA ALA A 581 19.18 17.77 -41.17
C ALA A 581 19.77 19.02 -41.86
N THR A 582 19.43 20.21 -41.35
CA THR A 582 19.89 21.48 -41.94
C THR A 582 21.39 21.70 -41.75
N VAL A 583 22.12 21.76 -42.85
CA VAL A 583 23.57 22.07 -42.87
C VAL A 583 23.79 23.54 -42.53
N GLY A 584 24.17 23.84 -41.28
CA GLY A 584 24.39 25.23 -40.87
C GLY A 584 24.65 25.50 -39.37
N GLY A 585 25.03 24.50 -38.57
CA GLY A 585 25.36 24.72 -37.16
C GLY A 585 25.87 23.46 -36.47
N SER A 586 26.82 23.62 -35.55
CA SER A 586 27.39 22.52 -34.76
C SER A 586 26.44 22.08 -33.65
N VAL A 587 25.32 21.45 -34.02
CA VAL A 587 24.49 20.71 -33.07
C VAL A 587 25.21 19.40 -32.73
N THR A 588 26.10 19.46 -31.75
CA THR A 588 26.71 18.25 -31.19
C THR A 588 25.61 17.42 -30.53
N VAL A 589 25.17 16.34 -31.19
CA VAL A 589 24.15 15.42 -30.67
C VAL A 589 24.80 14.52 -29.61
N THR A 590 25.10 15.10 -28.45
CA THR A 590 25.66 14.42 -27.26
C THR A 590 24.59 13.95 -26.28
N LYS A 591 23.32 14.24 -26.57
CA LYS A 591 22.15 13.73 -25.86
C LYS A 591 21.32 12.83 -26.75
N GLU A 592 20.92 11.70 -26.19
CA GLU A 592 20.06 10.71 -26.82
C GLU A 592 18.68 11.30 -27.13
N SER A 593 17.94 10.73 -28.08
CA SER A 593 16.61 11.22 -28.46
C SER A 593 15.63 11.17 -27.29
N ALA A 594 15.70 10.13 -26.46
CA ALA A 594 14.93 9.98 -25.23
C ALA A 594 15.26 11.07 -24.19
N GLU A 595 16.54 11.34 -23.92
CA GLU A 595 16.95 12.40 -22.98
C GLU A 595 16.46 13.78 -23.40
N LYS A 596 16.50 14.10 -24.71
CA LYS A 596 16.02 15.39 -25.23
C LYS A 596 14.52 15.55 -25.02
N ARG A 597 13.74 14.48 -25.21
CA ARG A 597 12.29 14.44 -24.99
C ARG A 597 11.93 14.55 -23.51
N ALA A 598 12.63 13.82 -22.65
CA ALA A 598 12.49 13.95 -21.20
C ALA A 598 12.85 15.37 -20.71
N ALA A 599 13.91 15.99 -21.23
CA ALA A 599 14.27 17.36 -20.91
C ALA A 599 13.26 18.39 -21.43
N ALA A 600 12.65 18.17 -22.60
CA ALA A 600 11.56 19.00 -23.11
C ALA A 600 10.27 18.83 -22.30
N LEU A 601 10.03 17.66 -21.72
CA LEU A 601 8.90 17.42 -20.81
C LEU A 601 9.16 18.06 -19.43
N ASP A 602 10.35 17.93 -18.85
CA ASP A 602 10.73 18.63 -17.62
C ASP A 602 10.65 20.17 -17.81
N ALA A 603 11.11 20.70 -18.95
CA ALA A 603 10.98 22.11 -19.30
C ALA A 603 9.50 22.54 -19.46
N MET A 604 8.65 21.68 -20.03
CA MET A 604 7.20 21.88 -20.06
C MET A 604 6.65 21.99 -18.63
N PHE A 605 6.89 21.03 -17.73
CA PHE A 605 6.39 21.06 -16.35
C PHE A 605 6.89 22.25 -15.51
N ASP A 606 8.11 22.75 -15.78
CA ASP A 606 8.65 23.96 -15.17
C ASP A 606 8.06 25.26 -15.75
N GLY A 607 7.45 25.23 -16.94
CA GLY A 607 6.80 26.37 -17.60
C GLY A 607 7.61 27.04 -18.71
N ASP A 608 8.76 26.48 -19.10
CA ASP A 608 9.61 26.99 -20.18
C ASP A 608 9.14 26.46 -21.55
N TYR A 609 8.07 27.08 -22.06
CA TYR A 609 7.53 26.85 -23.41
C TYR A 609 8.46 27.30 -24.57
N GLY A 610 9.67 27.78 -24.25
CA GLY A 610 10.74 28.05 -25.22
C GLY A 610 11.67 26.85 -25.42
N LYS A 611 11.77 25.95 -24.43
CA LYS A 611 12.59 24.72 -24.49
C LYS A 611 11.79 23.42 -24.35
N GLY A 612 10.56 23.50 -23.86
CA GLY A 612 9.63 22.38 -23.70
C GLY A 612 8.36 22.50 -24.56
N TYR A 613 7.57 21.44 -24.54
CA TYR A 613 6.32 21.33 -25.30
C TYR A 613 5.27 22.38 -24.88
N ARG A 614 4.43 22.79 -25.84
CA ARG A 614 3.37 23.81 -25.69
C ARG A 614 2.01 23.25 -25.34
N SER A 615 1.84 21.94 -25.43
CA SER A 615 0.60 21.23 -25.14
C SER A 615 0.93 19.79 -24.73
N PHE A 616 0.08 19.19 -23.91
CA PHE A 616 0.23 17.79 -23.49
C PHE A 616 0.04 16.82 -24.66
N ARG A 617 -0.86 17.17 -25.59
CA ARG A 617 -1.04 16.49 -26.87
C ARG A 617 0.20 16.54 -27.77
N GLU A 618 0.89 17.68 -27.83
CA GLU A 618 2.15 17.82 -28.57
C GLU A 618 3.24 16.90 -28.00
N ALA A 619 3.39 16.88 -26.67
CA ALA A 619 4.33 16.01 -25.96
C ALA A 619 4.06 14.52 -26.23
N TRP A 620 2.81 14.07 -26.05
CA TRP A 620 2.43 12.67 -26.31
C TRP A 620 2.70 12.26 -27.77
N ALA A 621 2.32 13.09 -28.74
CA ALA A 621 2.48 12.78 -30.16
C ALA A 621 3.95 12.81 -30.65
N ASP A 622 4.83 13.56 -29.99
CA ASP A 622 6.27 13.43 -30.23
C ASP A 622 6.83 12.17 -29.58
N ILE A 623 6.62 11.95 -28.27
CA ILE A 623 7.27 10.86 -27.54
C ILE A 623 6.80 9.48 -28.02
N THR A 624 5.50 9.28 -28.28
CA THR A 624 4.97 8.04 -28.88
C THR A 624 5.20 7.94 -30.39
N GLY A 625 5.54 9.06 -31.05
CA GLY A 625 5.63 9.17 -32.51
C GLY A 625 4.28 9.10 -33.25
N TYR A 626 3.15 8.93 -32.54
CA TYR A 626 1.85 8.78 -33.19
C TYR A 626 1.34 10.11 -33.78
N ARG A 627 0.94 10.09 -35.05
CA ARG A 627 0.41 11.27 -35.76
C ARG A 627 -1.07 11.05 -36.07
N PRO A 628 -2.00 11.62 -35.27
CA PRO A 628 -3.43 11.44 -35.48
C PRO A 628 -3.93 12.22 -36.70
N GLN A 629 -4.90 11.65 -37.42
CA GLN A 629 -5.61 12.34 -38.50
C GLN A 629 -6.54 13.45 -37.96
N ALA A 630 -7.06 13.27 -36.74
CA ALA A 630 -7.91 14.22 -36.01
C ALA A 630 -7.85 13.97 -34.49
N TRP A 631 -8.04 15.02 -33.68
CA TRP A 631 -8.01 14.95 -32.21
C TRP A 631 -9.38 14.58 -31.62
N GLY A 632 -9.86 13.37 -31.97
CA GLY A 632 -11.16 12.85 -31.54
C GLY A 632 -11.19 12.29 -30.11
N GLU A 633 -12.38 11.90 -29.64
CA GLU A 633 -12.59 11.37 -28.30
C GLU A 633 -11.82 10.06 -28.04
N ASP A 634 -11.84 9.13 -29.00
CA ASP A 634 -11.05 7.88 -28.94
C ASP A 634 -9.57 8.14 -28.72
N LEU A 635 -9.05 9.23 -29.27
CA LEU A 635 -7.66 9.64 -29.10
C LEU A 635 -7.41 10.20 -27.69
N ASN A 636 -8.34 10.98 -27.13
CA ASN A 636 -8.21 11.48 -25.75
C ASN A 636 -8.32 10.33 -24.74
N ARG A 637 -9.25 9.39 -24.93
CA ARG A 637 -9.36 8.13 -24.17
C ARG A 637 -8.09 7.27 -24.30
N ARG A 638 -7.48 7.23 -25.50
CA ARG A 638 -6.20 6.55 -25.75
C ARG A 638 -5.03 7.24 -25.05
N ILE A 639 -4.94 8.58 -25.09
CA ILE A 639 -3.92 9.35 -24.37
C ILE A 639 -4.04 9.08 -22.87
N LEU A 640 -5.23 9.19 -22.29
CA LEU A 640 -5.49 8.88 -20.88
C LEU A 640 -5.02 7.47 -20.51
N ARG A 641 -5.31 6.47 -21.35
CA ARG A 641 -4.84 5.09 -21.18
C ARG A 641 -3.32 4.93 -21.30
N GLU A 642 -2.68 5.62 -22.25
CA GLU A 642 -1.25 5.46 -22.51
C GLU A 642 -0.35 6.28 -21.57
N CYS A 643 -0.81 7.41 -21.04
CA CYS A 643 -0.11 8.19 -20.01
C CYS A 643 0.24 7.38 -18.77
N PHE A 644 -0.60 6.40 -18.44
CA PHE A 644 -0.52 5.68 -17.17
C PHE A 644 -0.93 4.21 -17.36
N GLY A 645 -0.54 3.59 -18.48
CA GLY A 645 -1.01 2.27 -18.93
C GLY A 645 -0.13 1.08 -18.53
N ALA A 646 0.95 1.32 -17.80
CA ALA A 646 1.86 0.30 -17.28
C ALA A 646 2.39 0.75 -15.92
N GLY A 647 2.54 -0.19 -14.97
CA GLY A 647 2.96 0.11 -13.61
C GLY A 647 4.35 0.75 -13.51
N PHE A 648 4.57 1.49 -12.42
CA PHE A 648 5.67 2.44 -12.25
C PHE A 648 6.98 1.76 -11.80
N ASP A 649 7.48 0.79 -12.58
CA ASP A 649 8.75 0.13 -12.28
C ASP A 649 9.98 0.94 -12.74
N SER A 650 10.52 1.72 -11.81
CA SER A 650 11.74 2.51 -11.98
C SER A 650 13.04 1.69 -12.19
N ALA A 651 13.00 0.35 -12.15
CA ALA A 651 14.17 -0.50 -12.40
C ALA A 651 14.42 -0.81 -13.90
N VAL A 652 13.43 -0.64 -14.78
CA VAL A 652 13.52 -1.10 -16.18
C VAL A 652 14.21 -0.06 -17.07
N ARG A 653 15.48 -0.31 -17.44
CA ARG A 653 16.15 0.44 -18.51
C ARG A 653 15.49 0.12 -19.86
N GLY A 654 15.14 1.17 -20.60
CA GLY A 654 14.44 1.03 -21.88
C GLY A 654 15.27 0.37 -22.98
N THR A 655 14.60 -0.37 -23.85
CA THR A 655 15.12 -0.84 -25.15
C THR A 655 14.94 0.25 -26.23
N GLU A 656 15.65 0.12 -27.34
CA GLU A 656 15.99 1.20 -28.29
C GLU A 656 14.81 1.80 -29.10
N SER A 657 13.56 1.42 -28.81
CA SER A 657 12.35 2.01 -29.39
C SER A 657 11.47 2.67 -28.33
N MET A 658 11.31 3.99 -28.38
CA MET A 658 10.28 4.70 -27.60
C MET A 658 8.89 4.16 -27.99
N THR A 659 8.20 3.53 -27.05
CA THR A 659 6.84 3.00 -27.21
C THR A 659 5.86 3.70 -26.28
N THR A 660 4.59 3.30 -26.30
CA THR A 660 3.55 3.79 -25.37
C THR A 660 3.93 3.57 -23.90
N ALA A 661 4.57 2.44 -23.58
CA ALA A 661 5.14 2.17 -22.25
C ALA A 661 6.25 3.16 -21.86
N SER A 662 7.04 3.64 -22.83
CA SER A 662 8.08 4.64 -22.59
C SER A 662 7.51 6.03 -22.28
N TRP A 663 6.35 6.39 -22.85
CA TRP A 663 5.68 7.65 -22.52
C TRP A 663 5.21 7.70 -21.07
N ALA A 664 4.55 6.63 -20.59
CA ALA A 664 4.11 6.55 -19.20
C ALA A 664 5.27 6.70 -18.19
N GLN A 665 6.38 5.99 -18.45
CA GLN A 665 7.59 6.08 -17.64
C GLN A 665 8.17 7.51 -17.65
N VAL A 666 8.45 8.09 -18.82
CA VAL A 666 9.05 9.44 -18.92
C VAL A 666 8.15 10.53 -18.31
N LEU A 667 6.82 10.39 -18.45
CA LEU A 667 5.84 11.28 -17.84
C LEU A 667 5.83 11.18 -16.32
N GLY A 668 5.71 9.97 -15.78
CA GLY A 668 5.74 9.72 -14.34
C GLY A 668 7.04 10.21 -13.70
N ASP A 669 8.17 9.94 -14.34
CA ASP A 669 9.50 10.32 -13.89
C ASP A 669 9.66 11.86 -13.82
N SER A 670 9.12 12.59 -14.81
CA SER A 670 9.05 14.06 -14.82
C SER A 670 8.17 14.62 -13.69
N ILE A 671 6.97 14.03 -13.52
CA ILE A 671 6.03 14.37 -12.44
C ILE A 671 6.69 14.16 -11.06
N THR A 672 7.34 13.02 -10.85
CA THR A 672 8.00 12.66 -9.59
C THR A 672 9.18 13.58 -9.28
N ARG A 673 10.04 13.89 -10.27
CA ARG A 673 11.09 14.92 -10.12
C ARG A 673 10.50 16.28 -9.70
N ARG A 674 9.41 16.70 -10.32
CA ARG A 674 8.76 18.00 -10.03
C ARG A 674 8.04 18.04 -8.67
N MET A 675 7.46 16.92 -8.23
CA MET A 675 6.89 16.74 -6.88
C MET A 675 7.99 16.85 -5.81
N ILE A 676 9.08 16.09 -5.97
CA ILE A 676 10.22 16.09 -5.04
C ILE A 676 10.87 17.48 -4.96
N LYS A 677 10.97 18.22 -6.08
CA LYS A 677 11.51 19.58 -6.15
C LYS A 677 10.75 20.60 -5.28
N LEU A 678 9.44 20.42 -5.09
CA LEU A 678 8.64 21.25 -4.17
C LEU A 678 8.63 20.70 -2.75
N TYR A 679 8.63 19.37 -2.59
CA TYR A 679 8.76 18.75 -1.27
C TYR A 679 10.05 19.19 -0.56
N SER A 680 11.18 19.19 -1.26
CA SER A 680 12.50 19.60 -0.75
C SER A 680 12.73 21.12 -0.70
N GLN A 681 11.67 21.95 -0.67
CA GLN A 681 11.79 23.40 -0.52
C GLN A 681 12.45 23.75 0.84
N PRO A 682 13.59 24.47 0.89
CA PRO A 682 14.38 24.64 2.12
C PRO A 682 13.63 25.21 3.33
N SER A 683 12.70 26.15 3.12
CA SER A 683 11.90 26.75 4.20
C SER A 683 10.96 25.74 4.89
N LEU A 684 10.58 24.64 4.21
CA LEU A 684 9.76 23.57 4.79
C LEU A 684 10.61 22.42 5.37
N GLN A 685 11.94 22.55 5.35
CA GLN A 685 12.87 21.55 5.89
C GLN A 685 13.51 21.98 7.23
N THR A 686 13.17 23.16 7.74
CA THR A 686 13.78 23.75 8.95
C THR A 686 13.44 23.02 10.25
N TRP A 687 12.41 22.17 10.24
CA TRP A 687 12.11 21.24 11.34
C TRP A 687 13.32 20.36 11.74
N ARG A 688 14.27 20.11 10.83
CA ARG A 688 15.54 19.43 11.16
C ARG A 688 16.44 20.21 12.13
N LYS A 689 16.16 21.50 12.42
CA LYS A 689 16.86 22.27 13.46
C LYS A 689 16.62 21.72 14.88
N ILE A 690 15.51 20.99 15.12
CA ILE A 690 15.14 20.45 16.44
C ILE A 690 15.12 18.91 16.51
N VAL A 691 15.42 18.23 15.41
CA VAL A 691 15.47 16.76 15.33
C VAL A 691 16.92 16.31 15.50
N SER A 692 17.17 15.35 16.40
CA SER A 692 18.51 14.78 16.62
C SER A 692 18.80 13.63 15.67
N GLU A 693 17.81 12.77 15.40
CA GLU A 693 18.00 11.58 14.58
C GLU A 693 16.85 11.37 13.58
N VAL A 694 17.20 10.98 12.35
CA VAL A 694 16.28 10.58 11.29
C VAL A 694 16.57 9.13 10.95
N VAL A 695 15.64 8.23 11.29
CA VAL A 695 15.92 6.79 11.38
C VAL A 695 15.11 5.99 10.35
N PRO A 696 15.74 5.06 9.60
CA PRO A 696 15.01 4.12 8.74
C PRO A 696 14.35 3.03 9.58
N VAL A 697 13.01 2.97 9.55
CA VAL A 697 12.23 1.97 10.31
C VAL A 697 11.57 0.97 9.37
N ASN A 698 11.83 -0.32 9.55
CA ASN A 698 11.47 -1.35 8.56
C ASN A 698 10.10 -2.02 8.78
N ASP A 699 9.46 -1.80 9.94
CA ASP A 699 8.21 -2.44 10.36
C ASP A 699 7.21 -1.42 10.94
N PHE A 700 5.92 -1.76 10.94
CA PHE A 700 4.82 -0.98 11.52
C PHE A 700 4.57 -1.29 13.00
N ARG A 701 5.32 -2.23 13.59
CA ARG A 701 5.35 -2.47 15.04
C ARG A 701 5.98 -1.30 15.79
N ASP A 702 5.67 -1.23 17.08
CA ASP A 702 6.06 -0.13 17.95
C ASP A 702 7.59 -0.11 18.13
N GLN A 703 8.18 1.07 17.91
CA GLN A 703 9.61 1.33 17.96
C GLN A 703 10.00 1.74 19.36
N LYS A 704 10.80 0.89 20.01
CA LYS A 704 11.34 1.10 21.35
C LYS A 704 12.71 1.79 21.26
N ARG A 705 12.96 2.77 22.13
CA ARG A 705 14.24 3.46 22.31
C ARG A 705 14.57 3.50 23.81
N VAL A 706 15.42 2.57 24.23
CA VAL A 706 15.86 2.46 25.63
C VAL A 706 17.02 3.42 25.89
N ARG A 707 16.87 4.27 26.90
CA ARG A 707 17.91 5.12 27.50
C ARG A 707 18.27 4.54 28.86
N ILE A 708 19.53 4.17 29.04
CA ILE A 708 20.10 3.81 30.35
C ILE A 708 20.48 5.12 31.07
N GLY A 709 20.23 5.20 32.38
CA GLY A 709 20.63 6.34 33.21
C GLY A 709 22.14 6.47 33.46
N GLY A 710 22.54 7.57 34.10
CA GLY A 710 23.92 7.80 34.56
C GLY A 710 24.20 7.13 35.92
N TYR A 711 25.47 6.80 36.16
CA TYR A 711 25.98 6.49 37.50
C TYR A 711 26.30 7.78 38.24
N GLY A 712 25.78 7.94 39.47
CA GLY A 712 26.13 9.07 40.34
C GLY A 712 27.58 9.04 40.85
N THR A 713 27.97 10.09 41.59
CA THR A 713 29.34 10.27 42.11
C THR A 713 29.90 9.03 42.81
N LEU A 714 31.10 8.61 42.42
CA LEU A 714 31.81 7.48 43.04
C LEU A 714 32.08 7.74 44.54
N PRO A 715 31.79 6.78 45.44
CA PRO A 715 32.06 6.92 46.86
C PRO A 715 33.56 6.88 47.15
N VAL A 716 34.00 7.63 48.17
CA VAL A 716 35.38 7.57 48.67
C VAL A 716 35.61 6.22 49.35
N VAL A 717 36.60 5.46 48.87
CA VAL A 717 37.04 4.20 49.48
C VAL A 717 38.23 4.50 50.40
N ASN A 718 38.09 4.17 51.68
CA ASN A 718 39.16 4.31 52.66
C ASN A 718 40.25 3.24 52.47
N GLU A 719 41.48 3.53 52.89
CA GLU A 719 42.59 2.58 52.82
C GLU A 719 42.24 1.27 53.56
N GLY A 720 42.41 0.13 52.88
CA GLY A 720 42.07 -1.20 53.40
C GLY A 720 40.56 -1.55 53.43
N ALA A 721 39.67 -0.64 53.03
CA ALA A 721 38.23 -0.92 52.96
C ALA A 721 37.82 -1.62 51.65
N PRO A 722 36.80 -2.50 51.65
CA PRO A 722 36.26 -3.07 50.43
C PRO A 722 35.46 -2.03 49.64
N TYR A 723 35.61 -2.05 48.31
CA TYR A 723 34.76 -1.29 47.39
C TYR A 723 33.29 -1.66 47.59
N GLN A 724 32.44 -0.65 47.76
CA GLN A 724 30.99 -0.86 47.86
C GLN A 724 30.41 -1.07 46.45
N PRO A 725 29.39 -1.95 46.28
CA PRO A 725 28.73 -2.12 45.00
C PRO A 725 28.03 -0.81 44.60
N LEU A 726 28.28 -0.34 43.38
CA LEU A 726 27.53 0.77 42.80
C LEU A 726 26.12 0.31 42.45
N GLN A 727 25.12 1.16 42.68
CA GLN A 727 23.78 0.94 42.17
C GLN A 727 23.79 1.11 40.64
N SER A 728 23.32 0.09 39.91
CA SER A 728 23.09 0.20 38.48
C SER A 728 22.01 1.25 38.19
N PRO A 729 22.15 2.08 37.13
CA PRO A 729 21.10 2.97 36.68
C PRO A 729 19.85 2.19 36.25
N GLY A 730 18.70 2.87 36.26
CA GLY A 730 17.48 2.38 35.63
C GLY A 730 17.45 2.70 34.13
N ASP A 731 16.41 2.19 33.46
CA ASP A 731 16.16 2.35 32.03
C ASP A 731 14.84 3.11 31.81
N GLU A 732 14.83 4.08 30.89
CA GLU A 732 13.66 4.77 30.36
C GLU A 732 13.42 4.32 28.91
N GLU A 733 12.19 4.08 28.48
CA GLU A 733 11.88 3.64 27.12
C GLU A 733 10.96 4.63 26.39
N ALA A 734 11.48 5.35 25.40
CA ALA A 734 10.66 6.13 24.49
C ALA A 734 10.07 5.22 23.39
N VAL A 735 8.75 5.25 23.23
CA VAL A 735 8.00 4.42 22.28
C VAL A 735 7.31 5.29 21.23
N TYR A 736 7.31 4.86 19.97
CA TYR A 736 6.48 5.44 18.92
C TYR A 736 6.11 4.42 17.83
N LYS A 737 5.11 4.74 17.00
CA LYS A 737 4.64 3.88 15.90
C LYS A 737 4.58 4.67 14.60
N ILE A 738 4.95 4.07 13.46
CA ILE A 738 4.86 4.75 12.16
C ILE A 738 3.40 4.85 11.71
N ILE A 739 2.98 6.03 11.25
CA ILE A 739 1.63 6.29 10.73
C ILE A 739 1.71 6.54 9.22
N LYS A 740 0.78 5.95 8.46
CA LYS A 740 0.60 6.19 7.02
C LYS A 740 -0.24 7.46 6.86
N ARG A 741 0.28 8.47 6.16
CA ARG A 741 -0.47 9.65 5.71
C ARG A 741 -0.51 9.69 4.19
N GLY A 742 -1.53 10.29 3.61
CA GLY A 742 -1.73 10.27 2.17
C GLY A 742 -3.15 10.64 1.77
N GLY A 743 -3.40 10.65 0.46
CA GLY A 743 -4.68 11.01 -0.12
C GLY A 743 -4.71 10.74 -1.62
N THR A 744 -5.88 10.96 -2.22
CA THR A 744 -6.15 10.72 -3.64
C THR A 744 -6.70 11.97 -4.31
N ASP A 745 -6.29 12.23 -5.54
CA ASP A 745 -6.77 13.34 -6.37
C ASP A 745 -6.97 12.86 -7.82
N ASP A 746 -7.97 13.39 -8.52
CA ASP A 746 -8.49 12.81 -9.77
C ASP A 746 -8.27 13.72 -10.98
N LEU A 747 -7.70 13.15 -12.05
CA LEU A 747 -7.52 13.81 -13.33
C LEU A 747 -8.54 13.27 -14.35
N THR A 748 -9.51 14.09 -14.76
CA THR A 748 -10.65 13.62 -15.57
C THR A 748 -10.37 13.60 -17.07
N LEU A 749 -11.18 12.86 -17.83
CA LEU A 749 -11.13 12.84 -19.30
C LEU A 749 -11.28 14.25 -19.91
N GLU A 750 -12.11 15.11 -19.32
CA GLU A 750 -12.33 16.48 -19.78
C GLU A 750 -11.07 17.34 -19.61
N MET A 751 -10.30 17.17 -18.53
CA MET A 751 -9.04 17.90 -18.33
C MET A 751 -8.02 17.57 -19.42
N ILE A 752 -7.94 16.30 -19.84
CA ILE A 752 -7.10 15.86 -20.98
C ILE A 752 -7.69 16.33 -22.31
N ALA A 753 -9.01 16.24 -22.50
CA ALA A 753 -9.68 16.66 -23.73
C ALA A 753 -9.59 18.17 -23.98
N ASN A 754 -9.52 18.98 -22.93
CA ASN A 754 -9.32 20.42 -22.98
C ASN A 754 -7.83 20.84 -22.99
N ASP A 755 -6.88 19.89 -22.85
CA ASP A 755 -5.43 20.14 -22.73
C ASP A 755 -5.10 21.10 -21.57
N ASP A 756 -5.73 20.89 -20.40
CA ASP A 756 -5.52 21.72 -19.20
C ASP A 756 -4.17 21.44 -18.55
N MET A 757 -3.14 22.06 -19.12
CA MET A 757 -1.79 22.13 -18.56
C MET A 757 -1.71 22.79 -17.18
N GLY A 758 -2.75 23.51 -16.74
CA GLY A 758 -2.88 24.00 -15.38
C GLY A 758 -3.10 22.83 -14.41
N ALA A 759 -4.19 22.09 -14.58
CA ALA A 759 -4.51 20.92 -13.77
C ALA A 759 -3.40 19.86 -13.81
N ILE A 760 -2.98 19.43 -15.02
CA ILE A 760 -1.99 18.36 -15.25
C ILE A 760 -0.65 18.65 -14.55
N ARG A 761 -0.23 19.92 -14.47
CA ARG A 761 1.02 20.31 -13.79
C ARG A 761 0.83 20.58 -12.32
N ASN A 762 -0.26 21.25 -11.94
CA ASN A 762 -0.42 21.78 -10.58
C ASN A 762 -0.82 20.70 -9.57
N ILE A 763 -1.58 19.67 -9.96
CA ILE A 763 -2.00 18.61 -9.02
C ILE A 763 -0.78 17.93 -8.35
N PRO A 764 0.18 17.31 -9.06
CA PRO A 764 1.34 16.67 -8.40
C PRO A 764 2.26 17.67 -7.68
N ARG A 765 2.31 18.93 -8.15
CA ARG A 765 3.07 20.02 -7.52
C ARG A 765 2.50 20.40 -6.15
N LEU A 766 1.18 20.53 -6.07
CA LEU A 766 0.47 20.89 -4.84
C LEU A 766 0.41 19.71 -3.86
N LEU A 767 0.25 18.47 -4.35
CA LEU A 767 0.36 17.26 -3.52
C LEU A 767 1.77 17.15 -2.87
N GLY A 768 2.85 17.39 -3.62
CA GLY A 768 4.21 17.39 -3.06
C GLY A 768 4.46 18.48 -2.02
N LEU A 769 3.89 19.67 -2.23
CA LEU A 769 3.94 20.78 -1.27
C LEU A 769 3.10 20.49 -0.01
N ALA A 770 1.91 19.90 -0.17
CA ALA A 770 1.08 19.47 0.95
C ALA A 770 1.77 18.37 1.79
N ALA A 771 2.49 17.43 1.14
CA ALA A 771 3.30 16.42 1.84
C ALA A 771 4.48 17.02 2.63
N ALA A 772 5.04 18.16 2.20
CA ALA A 772 6.05 18.89 2.97
C ALA A 772 5.43 19.67 4.14
N ILE A 773 4.33 20.41 3.90
CA ILE A 773 3.63 21.16 4.96
C ILE A 773 3.11 20.22 6.06
N THR A 774 2.58 19.06 5.71
CA THR A 774 2.09 18.07 6.69
C THR A 774 3.19 17.38 7.49
N LEU A 775 4.42 17.27 6.98
CA LEU A 775 5.57 16.85 7.78
C LEU A 775 6.08 18.00 8.67
N TYR A 776 6.29 19.18 8.08
CA TYR A 776 6.75 20.39 8.76
C TYR A 776 5.87 20.73 9.97
N ARG A 777 4.54 20.81 9.76
CA ARG A 777 3.56 21.04 10.84
C ARG A 777 3.61 19.92 11.86
N PHE A 778 3.54 18.65 11.45
CA PHE A 778 3.58 17.52 12.38
C PHE A 778 4.77 17.53 13.34
N VAL A 779 5.98 17.93 12.90
CA VAL A 779 7.16 17.97 13.77
C VAL A 779 7.15 19.20 14.70
N TRP A 780 6.80 20.39 14.20
CA TRP A 780 6.71 21.59 15.04
C TRP A 780 5.55 21.51 16.05
N ASP A 781 4.40 20.97 15.63
CA ASP A 781 3.19 20.98 16.42
C ASP A 781 3.24 19.98 17.60
N LEU A 782 4.24 19.11 17.67
CA LEU A 782 4.57 18.35 18.90
C LEU A 782 4.84 19.27 20.11
N LEU A 783 5.34 20.49 19.86
CA LEU A 783 5.66 21.45 20.90
C LEU A 783 4.39 22.15 21.42
N ILE A 784 3.57 22.69 20.51
CA ILE A 784 2.34 23.43 20.85
C ILE A 784 1.21 22.52 21.34
N SER A 785 1.11 21.29 20.81
CA SER A 785 0.20 20.26 21.36
C SER A 785 0.71 19.64 22.67
N ASN A 786 1.91 20.02 23.13
CA ASN A 786 2.54 19.56 24.36
C ASN A 786 2.59 18.02 24.48
N ALA A 787 3.12 17.36 23.45
CA ALA A 787 3.07 15.91 23.27
C ALA A 787 3.53 15.12 24.51
N VAL A 788 2.86 13.99 24.80
CA VAL A 788 3.18 13.15 25.96
C VAL A 788 4.48 12.37 25.72
N CYS A 789 5.41 12.46 26.66
CA CYS A 789 6.62 11.66 26.68
C CYS A 789 6.28 10.22 27.10
N THR A 790 6.63 9.24 26.26
CA THR A 790 6.18 7.84 26.45
C THR A 790 6.97 7.07 27.52
N TYR A 791 8.11 7.61 27.98
CA TYR A 791 8.93 7.01 29.05
C TYR A 791 8.47 7.35 30.47
N ASP A 792 7.77 8.47 30.67
CA ASP A 792 7.29 8.94 31.97
C ASP A 792 5.78 9.26 31.99
N SER A 793 5.09 9.06 30.86
CA SER A 793 3.66 9.37 30.64
C SER A 793 3.27 10.82 30.95
N THR A 794 4.24 11.74 30.96
CA THR A 794 4.05 13.15 31.31
C THR A 794 4.17 14.03 30.07
N ALA A 795 3.40 15.12 30.00
CA ALA A 795 3.48 16.06 28.88
C ALA A 795 4.87 16.69 28.77
N LEU A 796 5.39 16.87 27.54
CA LEU A 796 6.75 17.34 27.25
C LEU A 796 7.14 18.55 28.11
N PHE A 797 6.26 19.55 28.17
CA PHE A 797 6.37 20.73 29.02
C PHE A 797 5.51 20.60 30.28
N HIS A 798 6.14 20.24 31.39
CA HIS A 798 5.48 20.04 32.67
C HIS A 798 6.32 20.51 33.87
N ALA A 799 5.66 20.83 34.99
CA ALA A 799 6.31 21.32 36.19
C ALA A 799 7.34 20.31 36.76
N ALA A 800 7.04 19.01 36.68
CA ALA A 800 7.96 17.93 37.09
C ALA A 800 9.26 17.92 36.26
N HIS A 801 9.16 18.17 34.95
CA HIS A 801 10.29 18.28 34.03
C HIS A 801 11.11 19.56 34.22
N ASN A 802 10.66 20.47 35.09
CA ASN A 802 11.28 21.76 35.39
C ASN A 802 11.52 22.64 34.15
N ASN A 803 10.82 22.38 33.04
CA ASN A 803 11.06 22.98 31.72
C ASN A 803 9.89 23.88 31.23
N THR A 804 9.01 24.32 32.13
CA THR A 804 7.91 25.23 31.81
C THR A 804 7.77 26.30 32.89
N ASP A 805 7.49 27.55 32.50
CA ASP A 805 7.16 28.68 33.40
C ASP A 805 5.82 29.36 33.00
N ASN A 806 4.92 28.62 32.35
CA ASN A 806 3.64 29.13 31.83
C ASN A 806 2.82 29.89 32.91
N PRO A 807 2.39 31.17 32.70
CA PRO A 807 2.53 32.01 31.51
C PRO A 807 3.64 33.08 31.60
N ALA A 808 4.89 32.70 31.34
CA ALA A 808 6.02 33.63 31.31
C ALA A 808 6.23 34.27 29.94
N VAL A 809 5.67 35.46 29.72
CA VAL A 809 5.82 36.29 28.51
C VAL A 809 7.29 36.43 28.08
N LEU A 810 7.56 36.39 26.77
CA LEU A 810 8.90 36.54 26.19
C LEU A 810 9.52 37.91 26.51
N ASN A 811 10.64 37.90 27.24
CA ASN A 811 11.48 39.08 27.50
C ASN A 811 12.87 38.62 27.99
N SER A 812 13.82 39.56 28.13
CA SER A 812 15.20 39.24 28.54
C SER A 812 15.32 38.55 29.91
N THR A 813 14.38 38.75 30.83
CA THR A 813 14.38 38.11 32.16
C THR A 813 13.84 36.68 32.07
N SER A 814 12.71 36.48 31.37
CA SER A 814 12.14 35.14 31.14
C SER A 814 13.11 34.26 30.35
N LEU A 815 13.75 34.82 29.31
CA LEU A 815 14.74 34.13 28.49
C LEU A 815 15.99 33.73 29.30
N ALA A 816 16.44 34.59 30.22
CA ALA A 816 17.50 34.26 31.18
C ALA A 816 17.07 33.20 32.22
N THR A 817 15.78 33.10 32.55
CA THR A 817 15.24 32.02 33.41
C THR A 817 15.18 30.68 32.67
N GLY A 818 14.64 30.62 31.46
CA GLY A 818 14.66 29.41 30.63
C GLY A 818 16.08 28.89 30.40
N ARG A 819 17.02 29.77 30.02
CA ARG A 819 18.45 29.44 29.91
C ARG A 819 19.06 28.91 31.22
N ARG A 820 18.58 29.35 32.40
CA ARG A 820 19.03 28.83 33.70
C ARG A 820 18.36 27.50 34.08
N ARG A 821 17.12 27.23 33.67
CA ARG A 821 16.45 25.93 33.84
C ARG A 821 17.11 24.86 32.99
N MET A 822 17.28 25.10 31.68
CA MET A 822 17.96 24.14 30.78
C MET A 822 19.37 23.79 31.25
N ARG A 823 20.17 24.78 31.68
CA ARG A 823 21.52 24.56 32.24
C ARG A 823 21.54 23.88 33.61
N ARG A 824 20.39 23.70 34.27
CA ARG A 824 20.24 22.98 35.54
C ARG A 824 19.65 21.58 35.39
N GLN A 825 19.31 21.16 34.18
CA GLN A 825 18.85 19.80 33.94
C GLN A 825 19.96 18.80 34.25
N ALA A 826 19.64 17.82 35.09
CA ALA A 826 20.51 16.70 35.43
C ALA A 826 20.23 15.51 34.50
N ALA A 827 21.20 14.60 34.36
CA ALA A 827 21.04 13.38 33.58
C ALA A 827 19.92 12.47 34.15
N TYR A 828 19.37 11.58 33.31
CA TYR A 828 18.49 10.54 33.84
C TYR A 828 19.25 9.64 34.84
N GLY A 829 18.60 9.26 35.94
CA GLY A 829 19.19 8.45 37.02
C GLY A 829 20.21 9.16 37.93
N ASP A 830 20.82 10.27 37.50
CA ASP A 830 21.88 10.95 38.25
C ASP A 830 21.64 12.47 38.36
N SER A 831 21.29 12.90 39.57
CA SER A 831 21.10 14.32 39.94
C SER A 831 22.40 15.12 40.07
N THR A 832 23.57 14.46 40.03
CA THR A 832 24.89 15.11 40.17
C THR A 832 25.51 15.50 38.83
N ASN A 833 25.28 14.71 37.76
CA ASN A 833 25.67 15.04 36.39
C ASN A 833 24.73 16.08 35.76
N ILE A 834 25.07 17.37 35.92
CA ILE A 834 24.35 18.48 35.31
C ILE A 834 24.74 18.62 33.83
N LEU A 835 23.81 18.26 32.93
CA LEU A 835 23.96 18.26 31.47
C LEU A 835 24.36 19.64 30.89
N SER A 836 24.18 20.72 31.66
CA SER A 836 24.68 22.06 31.36
C SER A 836 24.15 22.70 30.06
N LEU A 837 23.06 22.14 29.50
CA LEU A 837 22.49 22.43 28.19
C LEU A 837 22.18 23.92 27.99
N THR A 838 22.76 24.51 26.95
CA THR A 838 22.45 25.89 26.53
C THR A 838 21.42 25.90 25.40
N PRO A 839 20.39 26.76 25.46
CA PRO A 839 19.52 27.00 24.31
C PRO A 839 20.33 27.55 23.14
N LYS A 840 20.05 27.03 21.95
CA LYS A 840 20.61 27.45 20.67
C LYS A 840 19.55 28.09 19.76
N LEU A 841 18.32 27.56 19.81
CA LEU A 841 17.20 28.03 19.01
C LEU A 841 16.09 28.58 19.93
N LEU A 842 15.59 29.77 19.60
CA LEU A 842 14.33 30.34 20.06
C LEU A 842 13.26 30.14 18.99
N ILE A 843 12.08 29.64 19.37
CA ILE A 843 10.99 29.30 18.45
C ILE A 843 9.79 30.17 18.83
N VAL A 844 9.24 30.90 17.85
CA VAL A 844 8.20 31.93 18.07
C VAL A 844 7.16 31.99 16.93
N PRO A 845 5.93 32.45 17.19
CA PRO A 845 4.98 32.92 16.19
C PRO A 845 5.44 34.24 15.56
N SER A 846 4.78 34.67 14.48
CA SER A 846 5.11 35.90 13.74
C SER A 846 5.04 37.17 14.60
N GLU A 847 4.10 37.20 15.54
CA GLU A 847 3.78 38.30 16.43
C GLU A 847 4.89 38.59 17.45
N LEU A 848 5.79 37.62 17.69
CA LEU A 848 6.95 37.76 18.56
C LEU A 848 8.27 37.91 17.79
N GLU A 849 8.25 37.98 16.45
CA GLU A 849 9.47 38.11 15.62
C GLU A 849 10.31 39.32 16.03
N GLU A 850 9.71 40.51 16.18
CA GLU A 850 10.47 41.72 16.55
C GLU A 850 11.18 41.56 17.90
N ILE A 851 10.48 40.99 18.88
CA ILE A 851 11.02 40.75 20.23
C ILE A 851 12.13 39.69 20.17
N ALA A 852 11.96 38.61 19.41
CA ALA A 852 12.98 37.58 19.20
C ALA A 852 14.22 38.15 18.50
N PHE A 853 14.04 38.95 17.45
CA PHE A 853 15.13 39.62 16.73
C PHE A 853 15.90 40.59 17.64
N GLN A 854 15.21 41.43 18.42
CA GLN A 854 15.85 42.33 19.38
C GLN A 854 16.66 41.54 20.43
N LEU A 855 16.08 40.48 21.02
CA LEU A 855 16.72 39.66 22.05
C LEU A 855 17.93 38.86 21.56
N THR A 856 17.93 38.42 20.29
CA THR A 856 18.99 37.59 19.70
C THR A 856 20.11 38.40 19.05
N THR A 857 19.83 39.58 18.50
CA THR A 857 20.82 40.37 17.73
C THR A 857 21.47 41.51 18.52
N SER A 858 20.74 42.12 19.47
CA SER A 858 21.20 43.31 20.19
C SER A 858 22.53 43.06 20.91
N ALA A 859 23.42 44.06 20.86
CA ALA A 859 24.69 44.06 21.59
C ALA A 859 24.51 44.22 23.11
N VAL A 860 23.42 44.88 23.52
CA VAL A 860 23.09 45.22 24.91
C VAL A 860 21.74 44.63 25.32
N ALA A 861 21.53 44.41 26.61
CA ALA A 861 20.30 43.83 27.13
C ALA A 861 19.08 44.65 26.72
N VAL A 862 18.06 43.99 26.14
CA VAL A 862 16.81 44.65 25.74
C VAL A 862 16.03 44.99 27.01
N THR A 863 15.83 46.29 27.24
CA THR A 863 15.06 46.83 28.37
C THR A 863 14.18 47.99 27.88
N ALA A 864 13.22 48.43 28.71
CA ALA A 864 12.41 49.61 28.41
C ALA A 864 13.18 50.95 28.43
N ALA A 865 14.48 50.94 28.76
CA ALA A 865 15.34 52.12 28.73
C ALA A 865 16.30 52.07 27.53
N SER A 866 16.33 53.16 26.74
CA SER A 866 17.14 53.28 25.52
C SER A 866 18.66 53.26 25.77
N ASP A 867 19.10 53.59 26.98
CA ASP A 867 20.52 53.75 27.35
C ASP A 867 21.12 52.49 27.99
N ALA A 868 20.66 51.30 27.58
CA ALA A 868 21.12 50.03 28.13
C ALA A 868 22.62 49.79 27.83
N THR A 869 23.43 49.70 28.89
CA THR A 869 24.91 49.49 28.79
C THR A 869 25.35 48.07 29.16
N VAL A 870 24.45 47.24 29.70
CA VAL A 870 24.74 45.85 30.08
C VAL A 870 24.83 44.99 28.82
N PRO A 871 25.93 44.23 28.58
CA PRO A 871 26.03 43.36 27.41
C PRO A 871 24.97 42.25 27.37
N ASN A 872 24.47 41.93 26.17
CA ASN A 872 23.47 40.89 25.98
C ASN A 872 24.07 39.47 26.07
N LEU A 873 23.57 38.65 27.01
CA LEU A 873 23.97 37.24 27.20
C LEU A 873 23.40 36.28 26.13
N HIS A 874 22.35 36.69 25.42
CA HIS A 874 21.61 35.90 24.44
C HIS A 874 21.99 36.22 22.99
N ARG A 875 22.99 37.09 22.80
CA ARG A 875 23.44 37.53 21.48
C ARG A 875 24.03 36.37 20.68
N GLY A 876 23.55 36.19 19.45
CA GLY A 876 24.00 35.11 18.55
C GLY A 876 23.37 33.74 18.85
N MET A 877 22.25 33.72 19.57
CA MET A 877 21.32 32.59 19.57
C MET A 877 20.46 32.68 18.29
N ASP A 878 20.21 31.56 17.62
CA ASP A 878 19.35 31.51 16.44
C ASP A 878 17.87 31.64 16.84
N PHE A 879 17.02 32.11 15.92
CA PHE A 879 15.57 31.98 16.05
C PHE A 879 14.91 31.41 14.78
N GLU A 880 13.71 30.86 14.95
CA GLU A 880 12.81 30.39 13.89
C GLU A 880 11.42 31.01 14.13
N VAL A 881 10.82 31.54 13.07
CA VAL A 881 9.44 32.07 13.06
C VAL A 881 8.53 31.04 12.41
N LEU A 882 7.38 30.75 13.04
CA LEU A 882 6.41 29.75 12.59
C LEU A 882 5.05 30.37 12.27
N ASP A 883 4.89 30.82 11.02
CA ASP A 883 3.71 31.55 10.49
C ASP A 883 2.36 30.80 10.61
N HIS A 884 2.34 29.54 11.04
CA HIS A 884 1.11 28.75 11.19
C HIS A 884 0.66 28.56 12.64
N TRP A 885 1.41 29.07 13.62
CA TRP A 885 0.99 29.15 15.01
C TRP A 885 0.14 30.41 15.23
N THR A 886 -0.93 30.29 16.02
CA THR A 886 -1.97 31.33 16.13
C THR A 886 -2.08 31.97 17.51
N ASP A 887 -1.37 31.48 18.53
CA ASP A 887 -1.30 32.19 19.81
C ASP A 887 -0.08 33.13 19.81
N PRO A 888 -0.26 34.45 20.07
CA PRO A 888 0.82 35.42 20.02
C PRO A 888 1.73 35.39 21.27
N ASN A 889 1.48 34.52 22.24
CA ASN A 889 2.26 34.41 23.48
C ASN A 889 3.15 33.17 23.52
N ASP A 890 2.89 32.15 22.70
CA ASP A 890 3.62 30.88 22.68
C ASP A 890 5.10 31.10 22.35
N TRP A 891 6.01 30.57 23.18
CA TRP A 891 7.45 30.56 22.83
C TRP A 891 8.23 29.45 23.52
N PHE A 892 9.18 28.91 22.78
CA PHE A 892 9.94 27.72 23.16
C PHE A 892 11.44 27.93 22.95
N LEU A 893 12.24 27.20 23.72
CA LEU A 893 13.68 27.07 23.55
C LEU A 893 14.02 25.61 23.24
N ALA A 894 14.95 25.41 22.31
CA ALA A 894 15.58 24.13 22.06
C ALA A 894 17.10 24.22 22.27
N ALA A 895 17.66 23.17 22.87
CA ALA A 895 19.09 22.90 22.90
C ALA A 895 19.59 22.54 21.49
N ASP A 896 20.91 22.45 21.31
CA ASP A 896 21.48 21.85 20.11
C ASP A 896 21.21 20.32 20.10
N PRO A 897 20.59 19.74 19.06
CA PRO A 897 20.33 18.30 18.98
C PRO A 897 21.60 17.42 19.02
N SER A 898 22.79 18.00 18.83
CA SER A 898 24.08 17.31 19.01
C SER A 898 24.59 17.29 20.46
N MET A 899 24.01 18.09 21.37
CA MET A 899 24.32 18.07 22.81
C MET A 899 23.36 17.17 23.60
N CYS A 900 22.17 16.93 23.06
CA CYS A 900 21.08 16.23 23.73
C CYS A 900 20.16 15.62 22.66
N PRO A 901 19.82 14.31 22.71
CA PRO A 901 18.87 13.73 21.77
C PRO A 901 17.48 14.33 22.03
N THR A 902 16.93 15.09 21.09
CA THR A 902 15.72 15.90 21.28
C THR A 902 14.45 15.19 20.80
N ILE A 903 14.38 14.94 19.49
CA ILE A 903 13.26 14.29 18.78
C ILE A 903 13.86 13.33 17.77
N GLU A 904 13.32 12.11 17.70
CA GLU A 904 13.56 11.18 16.59
C GLU A 904 12.44 11.29 15.56
N VAL A 905 12.76 11.23 14.27
CA VAL A 905 11.79 11.06 13.18
C VAL A 905 12.06 9.74 12.45
N GLY A 906 11.13 8.79 12.57
CA GLY A 906 11.19 7.49 11.89
C GLY A 906 10.46 7.51 10.56
N PHE A 907 11.17 7.16 9.47
CA PHE A 907 10.61 7.01 8.12
C PHE A 907 10.58 5.54 7.70
N TYR A 908 9.47 5.09 7.11
CA TYR A 908 9.33 3.70 6.68
C TYR A 908 10.37 3.35 5.60
N GLN A 909 11.20 2.34 5.88
CA GLN A 909 12.35 1.91 5.06
C GLN A 909 13.31 3.07 4.69
N GLY A 910 13.39 4.13 5.52
CA GLY A 910 14.21 5.32 5.24
C GLY A 910 13.67 6.20 4.10
N ARG A 911 12.42 6.03 3.67
CA ARG A 911 11.80 6.79 2.59
C ARG A 911 11.38 8.19 3.08
N GLU A 912 12.36 9.08 3.22
CA GLU A 912 12.18 10.52 3.56
C GLU A 912 11.36 11.34 2.54
N LYS A 913 10.97 10.76 1.41
CA LYS A 913 10.24 11.42 0.33
C LYS A 913 8.85 10.81 0.18
N PRO A 914 7.81 11.61 -0.11
CA PRO A 914 6.50 11.08 -0.45
C PRO A 914 6.57 10.29 -1.76
N GLU A 915 5.80 9.21 -1.79
CA GLU A 915 5.60 8.33 -2.94
C GLU A 915 4.32 8.75 -3.68
N LEU A 916 4.37 8.83 -5.01
CA LEU A 916 3.19 9.04 -5.85
C LEU A 916 2.86 7.73 -6.58
N PHE A 917 1.68 7.20 -6.33
CA PHE A 917 1.13 6.04 -7.00
C PHE A 917 0.05 6.45 -8.00
N THR A 918 -0.17 5.57 -8.96
CA THR A 918 -1.11 5.69 -10.06
C THR A 918 -2.08 4.49 -10.03
N GLN A 919 -3.26 4.59 -10.66
CA GLN A 919 -4.22 3.47 -10.70
C GLN A 919 -3.68 2.22 -11.41
N ALA A 920 -2.64 2.32 -12.25
CA ALA A 920 -2.05 1.19 -12.96
C ALA A 920 -0.86 0.54 -12.24
N ASP A 921 -0.49 1.04 -11.06
CA ASP A 921 0.44 0.32 -10.18
C ASP A 921 -0.24 -0.92 -9.61
N ALA A 922 0.39 -2.08 -9.72
CA ALA A 922 -0.14 -3.35 -9.18
C ALA A 922 -0.41 -3.32 -7.65
N ASN A 923 0.09 -2.31 -6.95
CA ASN A 923 -0.17 -2.03 -5.52
C ASN A 923 -1.42 -1.15 -5.27
N THR A 924 -2.18 -0.81 -6.32
CA THR A 924 -3.39 0.01 -6.29
C THR A 924 -4.47 -0.67 -7.14
N GLY A 925 -5.55 -1.14 -6.51
CA GLY A 925 -6.62 -1.84 -7.25
C GLY A 925 -7.33 -0.93 -8.25
N THR A 926 -7.41 -1.37 -9.51
CA THR A 926 -8.13 -0.67 -10.59
C THR A 926 -9.65 -0.76 -10.38
N MET A 927 -10.28 0.32 -9.93
CA MET A 927 -11.73 0.39 -9.72
C MET A 927 -12.40 1.25 -10.80
N PHE A 928 -13.03 0.60 -11.78
CA PHE A 928 -13.73 1.25 -12.89
C PHE A 928 -15.07 1.87 -12.43
N ASN A 929 -15.03 3.05 -11.83
CA ASN A 929 -16.21 3.75 -11.32
C ASN A 929 -16.55 5.05 -12.09
N ALA A 930 -15.58 5.67 -12.78
CA ALA A 930 -15.80 6.86 -13.62
C ALA A 930 -14.64 7.05 -14.63
N ASP A 931 -14.84 7.89 -15.67
CA ASP A 931 -13.83 8.29 -16.66
C ASP A 931 -12.80 9.30 -16.09
N LYS A 932 -12.14 8.90 -14.99
CA LYS A 932 -11.14 9.71 -14.27
C LYS A 932 -9.95 8.86 -13.82
N TYR A 933 -8.78 9.49 -13.78
CA TYR A 933 -7.53 8.84 -13.40
C TYR A 933 -7.03 9.33 -12.04
N THR A 934 -7.02 8.46 -11.03
CA THR A 934 -6.63 8.82 -9.66
C THR A 934 -5.11 8.77 -9.45
N TYR A 935 -4.53 9.89 -9.05
CA TYR A 935 -3.24 9.94 -8.35
C TYR A 935 -3.42 9.62 -6.87
N LYS A 936 -2.44 8.96 -6.26
CA LYS A 936 -2.45 8.56 -4.85
C LYS A 936 -1.12 8.90 -4.20
N ILE A 937 -1.06 9.95 -3.40
CA ILE A 937 0.15 10.30 -2.65
C ILE A 937 0.20 9.54 -1.31
N ARG A 938 1.37 9.03 -0.94
CA ARG A 938 1.62 8.30 0.31
C ARG A 938 2.92 8.79 0.95
N HIS A 939 2.89 9.05 2.26
CA HIS A 939 4.06 9.41 3.04
C HIS A 939 3.95 8.76 4.43
N VAL A 940 4.98 8.02 4.84
CA VAL A 940 4.86 7.06 5.96
C VAL A 940 5.94 7.34 7.00
N TYR A 941 5.56 8.10 8.02
CA TYR A 941 6.48 8.66 9.02
C TYR A 941 5.82 8.84 10.38
N SER A 942 6.62 8.93 11.43
CA SER A 942 6.19 9.37 12.76
C SER A 942 7.39 9.93 13.52
N ALA A 943 7.14 10.58 14.65
CA ALA A 943 8.17 11.23 15.46
C ALA A 943 7.79 11.15 16.95
N THR A 944 8.79 11.24 17.82
CA THR A 944 8.57 11.31 19.28
C THR A 944 9.66 12.14 19.97
N PRO A 945 9.32 12.92 21.01
CA PRO A 945 10.32 13.52 21.89
C PRO A 945 11.09 12.41 22.63
N LEU A 946 12.41 12.38 22.46
CA LEU A 946 13.29 11.48 23.20
C LEU A 946 13.55 12.01 24.61
N GLU A 947 13.59 13.33 24.80
CA GLU A 947 14.08 13.96 26.03
C GLU A 947 13.40 15.32 26.30
N HIS A 948 12.82 15.48 27.49
CA HIS A 948 12.20 16.74 27.91
C HIS A 948 13.24 17.80 28.34
N ARG A 949 14.43 17.37 28.76
CA ARG A 949 15.53 18.23 29.25
C ARG A 949 16.11 19.15 28.16
N GLY A 950 16.02 18.74 26.90
CA GLY A 950 16.49 19.50 25.73
C GLY A 950 15.62 20.71 25.36
N PHE A 951 14.44 20.86 25.95
CA PHE A 951 13.46 21.90 25.63
C PHE A 951 13.09 22.77 26.83
N TYR A 952 12.46 23.92 26.58
CA TYR A 952 11.75 24.73 27.59
C TYR A 952 10.61 25.55 26.95
N ARG A 953 9.47 25.73 27.65
CA ARG A 953 8.33 26.59 27.25
C ARG A 953 8.16 27.78 28.21
N GLY A 954 7.93 28.97 27.66
CA GLY A 954 7.71 30.19 28.43
C GLY A 954 6.25 30.47 28.75
N ALA A 955 5.46 30.88 27.77
CA ALA A 955 4.00 31.03 27.86
C ALA A 955 3.31 30.12 26.82
N ASN A 956 1.98 30.08 26.91
CA ASN A 956 1.00 29.38 26.07
C ASN A 956 -0.32 30.18 26.12
#